data_AF-A0A139AZH1-F1
#
_entry.id   AF-A0A139AZH1-F1
#
_cell.length_a   1.000
_cell.length_b   1.000
_cell.length_c   1.000
_cell.angle_alpha   90.00
_cell.angle_beta   90.00
_cell.angle_gamma   90.00
#
_symmetry.space_group_name_H-M   'P 1'
#
loop_
_entity.id
_entity.type
_entity.pdbx_description
1 polymer ?
#
loop_
_entity_poly.entity_id
_entity_poly.type
_entity_poly.pdbx_seq_one_letter_code
_entity_poly.pdbx_strand_id
1 'polypeptide(L)'
;MWEVSKGNDLLHRMQPDAYFPSKHRVSRKEVRQYERDLKVIFLSWLRDPQTERWCYDVVKTLRIDETFRICDDAAANWEAFRNSVLDLALQLRDEDKLPAIYFCFDRNLCNAMAQNLNKELEDRQEKKRAQNASLVKKAQARKEQLDRQAKAKRDLAAKQTQPQTRKAAANAEQQDVLEPALAALLADVDPEFSFRGRNHGVSDEDFQEITKAARRIYPSNSPLMVALKRGIGVHHAGCNKKYTEVVEVLLRRRYLTVVFATGTLALGINMPCRSAVFLGDSPYLNALNYRQMRGRAARRGFDDIGHVIFYGIAHSKIRRLMTAELPRLRGHFPLTTTLVLRLMSLFNESKDKARAGTLVTDLLEQPLFSHGVERLELQMRHKFLFSLEYLSLSGLLDAKGLLRGPAGIIAHLHYHEPSNFHFVALLGAGVFAEICERFEEDNKGVEYELLLILSHLFGRRYVPPYVTEEFVKERGAHPSKVILEAMPYQAQRVIADHDERALKVFAKYAKTFAISKGERVPTLPISKIPVGAPLESPTFLPAHIAQTHFVARSPFCALSGFGDVFQDAADLSTNAIEGLYLDPSSLPITQHIVVTPQRDAVLQGLKPQEKRLNRYLLDFMTHGQPKALVSSNFVRAGDVWLLLQDFHLVLKAVCVALEAISTGGTVEDMMDAEDRKLESGSTIDSSDAGASDEESGGASARRPPLAAETKVLRAFQSLRDNFAEQFYKIWA
;
A
#
# COMPACT_ATOMS: atom_id res chain seq x y z
N MET A 1 -11.48 8.88 -41.67
CA MET A 1 -11.03 7.58 -42.23
C MET A 1 -11.69 7.32 -43.58
N TRP A 2 -13.02 7.42 -43.65
CA TRP A 2 -13.81 7.18 -44.88
C TRP A 2 -13.66 8.26 -45.97
N GLU A 3 -13.29 9.50 -45.61
CA GLU A 3 -12.99 10.53 -46.61
C GLU A 3 -11.63 10.33 -47.31
N VAL A 4 -10.76 9.46 -46.78
CA VAL A 4 -9.46 9.11 -47.36
C VAL A 4 -9.63 8.06 -48.47
N SER A 5 -10.84 7.53 -48.69
CA SER A 5 -11.08 6.31 -49.49
C SER A 5 -11.30 6.51 -50.99
N LYS A 6 -11.00 7.67 -51.59
CA LYS A 6 -11.07 7.84 -53.04
C LYS A 6 -9.93 7.05 -53.71
N GLY A 7 -10.08 5.73 -53.80
CA GLY A 7 -9.17 4.81 -54.48
C GLY A 7 -8.90 3.46 -53.81
N ASN A 8 -9.50 3.10 -52.66
CA ASN A 8 -9.20 1.84 -51.98
C ASN A 8 -10.43 0.96 -51.67
N ASP A 9 -10.65 -0.06 -52.51
CA ASP A 9 -11.75 -1.04 -52.39
C ASP A 9 -11.72 -1.85 -51.08
N LEU A 10 -10.55 -1.99 -50.44
CA LEU A 10 -10.41 -2.78 -49.20
C LEU A 10 -11.02 -2.07 -47.99
N LEU A 11 -10.95 -0.72 -47.91
CA LEU A 11 -11.63 0.00 -46.83
C LEU A 11 -13.14 0.01 -47.00
N HIS A 12 -13.64 0.06 -48.24
CA HIS A 12 -15.07 0.01 -48.51
C HIS A 12 -15.72 -1.26 -47.95
N ARG A 13 -14.98 -2.36 -47.83
CA ARG A 13 -15.43 -3.63 -47.24
C ARG A 13 -15.43 -3.63 -45.70
N MET A 14 -14.87 -2.60 -45.06
CA MET A 14 -14.64 -2.53 -43.60
C MET A 14 -15.59 -1.57 -42.91
N GLN A 15 -16.82 -1.45 -43.40
CA GLN A 15 -17.83 -0.56 -42.82
C GLN A 15 -18.21 -1.05 -41.41
N PRO A 16 -18.23 -0.18 -40.39
CA PRO A 16 -18.57 -0.59 -39.03
C PRO A 16 -19.94 -1.28 -38.96
N ASP A 17 -20.89 -0.85 -39.78
CA ASP A 17 -22.24 -1.43 -39.84
C ASP A 17 -22.26 -2.92 -40.24
N ALA A 18 -21.24 -3.41 -40.96
CA ALA A 18 -21.10 -4.83 -41.28
C ALA A 18 -20.58 -5.67 -40.10
N TYR A 19 -19.82 -5.05 -39.19
CA TYR A 19 -19.23 -5.71 -38.02
C TYR A 19 -20.07 -5.54 -36.75
N PHE A 20 -20.91 -4.51 -36.71
CA PHE A 20 -21.73 -4.14 -35.56
C PHE A 20 -23.22 -4.14 -35.94
N PRO A 21 -23.87 -5.32 -35.97
CA PRO A 21 -25.26 -5.46 -36.43
C PRO A 21 -26.27 -4.72 -35.53
N SER A 22 -25.92 -4.45 -34.26
CA SER A 22 -26.70 -3.62 -33.35
C SER A 22 -25.99 -2.31 -33.04
N LYS A 23 -26.61 -1.18 -33.39
CA LYS A 23 -26.11 0.17 -33.05
C LYS A 23 -26.09 0.44 -31.54
N HIS A 24 -26.86 -0.31 -30.76
CA HIS A 24 -27.00 -0.11 -29.32
C HIS A 24 -26.19 -1.10 -28.47
N ARG A 25 -25.70 -2.20 -29.07
CA ARG A 25 -24.97 -3.24 -28.34
C ARG A 25 -23.81 -3.76 -29.18
N VAL A 26 -22.62 -3.34 -28.82
CA VAL A 26 -21.36 -3.77 -29.43
C VAL A 26 -20.64 -4.73 -28.47
N SER A 27 -20.37 -5.96 -28.91
CA SER A 27 -19.67 -6.96 -28.12
C SER A 27 -18.16 -6.86 -28.26
N ARG A 28 -17.42 -7.29 -27.23
CA ARG A 28 -15.95 -7.33 -27.27
C ARG A 28 -15.39 -8.24 -28.38
N LYS A 29 -16.14 -9.27 -28.76
CA LYS A 29 -15.76 -10.20 -29.84
C LYS A 29 -15.81 -9.50 -31.20
N GLU A 30 -16.87 -8.76 -31.47
CA GLU A 30 -17.05 -7.97 -32.70
C GLU A 30 -15.97 -6.88 -32.82
N VAL A 31 -15.70 -6.14 -31.72
CA VAL A 31 -14.65 -5.11 -31.72
C VAL A 31 -13.28 -5.71 -32.02
N ARG A 32 -12.95 -6.86 -31.43
CA ARG A 32 -11.66 -7.54 -31.67
C ARG A 32 -11.56 -8.10 -33.09
N GLN A 33 -12.67 -8.54 -33.68
CA GLN A 33 -12.68 -8.97 -35.07
C GLN A 33 -12.39 -7.78 -35.99
N TYR A 34 -13.14 -6.70 -35.81
CA TYR A 34 -12.96 -5.46 -36.56
C TYR A 34 -11.54 -4.89 -36.42
N GLU A 35 -11.00 -4.88 -35.20
CA GLU A 35 -9.61 -4.45 -34.92
C GLU A 35 -8.58 -5.32 -35.64
N ARG A 36 -8.73 -6.65 -35.62
CA ARG A 36 -7.79 -7.56 -36.29
C ARG A 36 -7.77 -7.32 -37.79
N ASP A 37 -8.95 -7.25 -38.39
CA ASP A 37 -9.08 -7.10 -39.83
C ASP A 37 -8.58 -5.71 -40.28
N LEU A 38 -8.83 -4.65 -39.49
CA LEU A 38 -8.24 -3.33 -39.72
C LEU A 38 -6.72 -3.37 -39.65
N LYS A 39 -6.14 -4.00 -38.62
CA LYS A 39 -4.68 -4.12 -38.48
C LYS A 39 -4.02 -4.80 -39.66
N VAL A 40 -4.65 -5.81 -40.24
CA VAL A 40 -4.13 -6.48 -41.46
C VAL A 40 -4.00 -5.47 -42.61
N ILE A 41 -5.01 -4.62 -42.81
CA ILE A 41 -4.99 -3.59 -43.85
C ILE A 41 -3.92 -2.53 -43.56
N PHE A 42 -3.87 -1.99 -42.33
CA PHE A 42 -2.85 -1.00 -41.97
C PHE A 42 -1.42 -1.55 -42.10
N LEU A 43 -1.18 -2.80 -41.69
CA LEU A 43 0.11 -3.45 -41.85
C LEU A 43 0.46 -3.69 -43.32
N SER A 44 -0.54 -3.94 -44.18
CA SER A 44 -0.30 -4.02 -45.62
C SER A 44 0.13 -2.67 -46.20
N TRP A 45 -0.45 -1.57 -45.72
CA TRP A 45 -0.09 -0.23 -46.17
C TRP A 45 1.30 0.22 -45.72
N LEU A 46 1.68 -0.13 -44.49
CA LEU A 46 3.02 0.14 -43.95
C LEU A 46 4.14 -0.59 -44.70
N ARG A 47 3.82 -1.67 -45.41
CA ARG A 47 4.79 -2.44 -46.20
C ARG A 47 4.95 -1.93 -47.63
N ASP A 48 4.00 -1.14 -48.11
CA ASP A 48 3.99 -0.60 -49.47
C ASP A 48 4.25 0.92 -49.46
N PRO A 49 5.41 1.39 -49.97
CA PRO A 49 5.79 2.81 -50.01
C PRO A 49 4.76 3.72 -50.69
N GLN A 50 3.93 3.21 -51.59
CA GLN A 50 2.92 4.01 -52.28
C GLN A 50 1.70 4.30 -51.40
N THR A 51 1.42 3.43 -50.42
CA THR A 51 0.23 3.50 -49.56
C THR A 51 0.55 3.93 -48.12
N GLU A 52 1.84 4.03 -47.76
CA GLU A 52 2.32 4.54 -46.47
C GLU A 52 1.73 5.93 -46.13
N ARG A 53 1.58 6.81 -47.13
CA ARG A 53 0.98 8.14 -46.97
C ARG A 53 -0.45 8.09 -46.42
N TRP A 54 -1.23 7.05 -46.75
CA TRP A 54 -2.58 6.87 -46.25
C TRP A 54 -2.61 6.58 -44.75
N CYS A 55 -1.60 5.87 -44.21
CA CYS A 55 -1.45 5.69 -42.76
C CYS A 55 -1.27 7.04 -42.06
N TYR A 56 -0.40 7.89 -42.59
CA TYR A 56 -0.17 9.24 -42.07
C TYR A 56 -1.45 10.11 -42.12
N ASP A 57 -2.18 10.09 -43.22
CA ASP A 57 -3.42 10.86 -43.37
C ASP A 57 -4.53 10.37 -42.42
N VAL A 58 -4.60 9.06 -42.16
CA VAL A 58 -5.53 8.53 -41.15
C VAL A 58 -5.14 8.97 -39.74
N VAL A 59 -3.86 8.87 -39.36
CA VAL A 59 -3.37 9.31 -38.04
C VAL A 59 -3.68 10.80 -37.82
N LYS A 60 -3.41 11.62 -38.84
CA LYS A 60 -3.72 13.06 -38.85
C LYS A 60 -5.22 13.35 -38.74
N THR A 61 -6.06 12.63 -39.47
CA THR A 61 -7.53 12.79 -39.47
C THR A 61 -8.15 12.39 -38.14
N LEU A 62 -7.63 11.33 -37.51
CA LEU A 62 -8.08 10.90 -36.19
C LEU A 62 -7.70 11.88 -35.08
N ARG A 63 -6.96 12.97 -35.40
CA ARG A 63 -6.42 13.92 -34.44
C ARG A 63 -5.83 13.20 -33.24
N ILE A 64 -5.06 12.13 -33.51
CA ILE A 64 -4.19 11.55 -32.50
C ILE A 64 -3.03 12.56 -32.39
N ASP A 65 -3.27 13.66 -31.68
CA ASP A 65 -2.20 14.57 -31.31
C ASP A 65 -1.16 13.73 -30.56
N GLU A 66 0.09 13.74 -31.05
CA GLU A 66 1.24 13.23 -30.30
C GLU A 66 1.41 13.97 -28.96
N THR A 67 0.73 15.12 -28.81
CA THR A 67 0.53 15.78 -27.54
C THR A 67 -0.79 15.34 -26.91
N PHE A 68 -0.69 14.33 -26.04
CA PHE A 68 -1.68 14.08 -25.00
C PHE A 68 -1.82 15.35 -24.15
N ARG A 69 -2.66 16.30 -24.57
CA ARG A 69 -3.17 17.32 -23.66
C ARG A 69 -4.02 16.59 -22.64
N ILE A 70 -3.43 16.42 -21.46
CA ILE A 70 -4.13 16.13 -20.22
C ILE A 70 -5.26 17.18 -20.19
N CYS A 71 -6.52 16.73 -20.25
CA CYS A 71 -7.63 17.61 -19.92
C CYS A 71 -7.52 17.91 -18.42
N ASP A 72 -6.77 18.96 -18.10
CA ASP A 72 -6.56 19.48 -16.75
C ASP A 72 -7.80 20.24 -16.21
N ASP A 73 -8.82 20.47 -17.04
CA ASP A 73 -9.91 21.37 -16.67
C ASP A 73 -10.89 20.80 -15.63
N ALA A 74 -10.96 19.49 -15.45
CA ALA A 74 -11.81 18.89 -14.39
C ALA A 74 -11.16 18.98 -13.00
N ALA A 75 -9.85 19.18 -12.91
CA ALA A 75 -9.14 19.34 -11.64
C ALA A 75 -9.21 20.79 -11.10
N ALA A 76 -9.61 21.76 -11.92
CA ALA A 76 -9.55 23.18 -11.57
C ALA A 76 -10.63 23.64 -10.57
N ASN A 77 -11.72 22.89 -10.37
CA ASN A 77 -12.77 23.29 -9.42
C ASN A 77 -13.24 22.12 -8.52
N TRP A 78 -12.45 21.88 -7.48
CA TRP A 78 -12.71 20.86 -6.46
C TRP A 78 -14.01 21.09 -5.68
N GLU A 79 -14.44 22.34 -5.48
CA GLU A 79 -15.70 22.64 -4.80
C GLU A 79 -16.91 22.28 -5.66
N ALA A 80 -16.87 22.60 -6.96
CA ALA A 80 -17.90 22.16 -7.89
C ALA A 80 -18.01 20.63 -7.96
N PHE A 81 -16.87 19.92 -7.99
CA PHE A 81 -16.83 18.45 -7.96
C PHE A 81 -17.42 17.86 -6.68
N ARG A 82 -17.20 18.50 -5.52
CA ARG A 82 -17.75 18.05 -4.23
C ARG A 82 -19.25 18.25 -4.14
N ASN A 83 -19.75 19.37 -4.66
CA ASN A 83 -21.17 19.74 -4.57
C ASN A 83 -22.05 18.96 -5.55
N SER A 84 -21.48 18.42 -6.62
CA SER A 84 -22.23 17.68 -7.64
C SER A 84 -22.44 16.19 -7.33
N VAL A 85 -21.86 15.66 -6.26
CA VAL A 85 -22.00 14.23 -5.92
C VAL A 85 -23.37 13.89 -5.35
N LEU A 86 -24.08 14.84 -4.73
CA LEU A 86 -25.49 14.62 -4.41
C LEU A 86 -26.31 14.43 -5.69
N ASP A 87 -26.11 15.29 -6.70
CA ASP A 87 -26.84 15.19 -7.97
C ASP A 87 -26.57 13.85 -8.66
N LEU A 88 -25.32 13.38 -8.64
CA LEU A 88 -24.98 12.04 -9.13
C LEU A 88 -25.70 10.93 -8.34
N ALA A 89 -25.71 11.01 -7.01
CA ALA A 89 -26.38 10.02 -6.17
C ALA A 89 -27.91 10.01 -6.35
N LEU A 90 -28.51 11.19 -6.52
CA LEU A 90 -29.93 11.36 -6.84
C LEU A 90 -30.24 10.77 -8.22
N GLN A 91 -29.45 11.09 -9.25
CA GLN A 91 -29.60 10.52 -10.57
C GLN A 91 -29.53 8.98 -10.55
N LEU A 92 -28.56 8.41 -9.83
CA LEU A 92 -28.45 6.95 -9.69
C LEU A 92 -29.64 6.36 -8.90
N ARG A 93 -30.23 7.09 -7.96
CA ARG A 93 -31.44 6.66 -7.25
C ARG A 93 -32.65 6.66 -8.20
N ASP A 94 -32.80 7.71 -9.00
CA ASP A 94 -33.93 7.91 -9.89
C ASP A 94 -33.89 6.93 -11.07
N GLU A 95 -32.69 6.58 -11.54
CA GLU A 95 -32.45 5.55 -12.56
C GLU A 95 -32.43 4.12 -12.00
N ASP A 96 -32.76 3.91 -10.71
CA ASP A 96 -32.74 2.62 -10.04
C ASP A 96 -31.37 1.90 -10.11
N LYS A 97 -30.27 2.66 -10.08
CA LYS A 97 -28.88 2.15 -10.17
C LYS A 97 -28.21 1.96 -8.80
N LEU A 98 -28.91 2.21 -7.70
CA LEU A 98 -28.45 1.91 -6.34
C LEU A 98 -28.78 0.45 -5.94
N PRO A 99 -28.05 -0.19 -5.01
CA PRO A 99 -26.92 0.33 -4.24
C PRO A 99 -25.64 0.49 -5.09
N ALA A 100 -24.81 1.46 -4.73
CA ALA A 100 -23.57 1.77 -5.41
C ALA A 100 -22.39 1.96 -4.44
N ILE A 101 -21.23 1.44 -4.85
CA ILE A 101 -19.95 1.73 -4.18
C ILE A 101 -19.24 2.83 -4.97
N TYR A 102 -18.88 3.90 -4.29
CA TYR A 102 -18.16 5.05 -4.80
C TYR A 102 -16.69 4.89 -4.45
N PHE A 103 -15.92 4.36 -5.40
CA PHE A 103 -14.50 4.14 -5.26
C PHE A 103 -13.71 5.44 -5.41
N CYS A 104 -12.99 5.79 -4.35
CA CYS A 104 -12.02 6.86 -4.33
C CYS A 104 -10.74 6.38 -3.62
N PHE A 105 -9.56 6.66 -4.18
CA PHE A 105 -8.29 6.25 -3.57
C PHE A 105 -7.76 7.22 -2.50
N ASP A 106 -8.55 8.22 -2.11
CA ASP A 106 -8.25 9.14 -1.02
C ASP A 106 -9.24 8.93 0.14
N ARG A 107 -8.70 8.59 1.31
CA ARG A 107 -9.48 8.32 2.54
C ARG A 107 -10.16 9.59 3.05
N ASN A 108 -9.48 10.73 3.00
CA ASN A 108 -10.04 12.00 3.42
C ASN A 108 -11.15 12.43 2.48
N LEU A 109 -10.97 12.16 1.17
CA LEU A 109 -12.03 12.40 0.22
C LEU A 109 -13.25 11.55 0.53
N CYS A 110 -13.10 10.24 0.80
CA CYS A 110 -14.23 9.39 1.17
C CYS A 110 -15.04 9.97 2.35
N ASN A 111 -14.35 10.42 3.40
CA ASN A 111 -15.00 11.06 4.55
C ASN A 111 -15.66 12.38 4.15
N ALA A 112 -14.95 13.25 3.44
CA ALA A 112 -15.46 14.55 3.03
C ALA A 112 -16.69 14.42 2.12
N MET A 113 -16.70 13.46 1.17
CA MET A 113 -17.85 13.23 0.30
C MET A 113 -19.07 12.72 1.07
N ALA A 114 -18.88 11.78 1.98
CA ALA A 114 -19.97 11.28 2.82
C ALA A 114 -20.55 12.37 3.72
N GLN A 115 -19.68 13.19 4.34
CA GLN A 115 -20.08 14.30 5.19
C GLN A 115 -20.78 15.40 4.39
N ASN A 116 -20.26 15.77 3.21
CA ASN A 116 -20.88 16.79 2.37
C ASN A 116 -22.26 16.32 1.87
N LEU A 117 -22.34 15.07 1.40
CA LEU A 117 -23.59 14.46 0.97
C LEU A 117 -24.62 14.44 2.11
N ASN A 118 -24.20 14.04 3.32
CA ASN A 118 -25.09 14.03 4.49
C ASN A 118 -25.56 15.44 4.86
N LYS A 119 -24.64 16.42 4.90
CA LYS A 119 -24.94 17.81 5.24
C LYS A 119 -25.92 18.43 4.24
N GLU A 120 -25.72 18.20 2.94
CA GLU A 120 -26.61 18.75 1.93
C GLU A 120 -28.03 18.16 2.02
N LEU A 121 -28.16 16.88 2.38
CA LEU A 121 -29.46 16.26 2.68
C LEU A 121 -30.12 16.85 3.93
N GLU A 122 -29.34 17.12 4.98
CA GLU A 122 -29.81 17.79 6.21
C GLU A 122 -30.33 19.19 5.89
N ASP A 123 -29.54 19.99 5.19
CA ASP A 123 -29.89 21.36 4.80
C ASP A 123 -31.18 21.36 3.94
N ARG A 124 -31.34 20.41 3.01
CA ARG A 124 -32.55 20.28 2.19
C ARG A 124 -33.77 19.84 3.02
N GLN A 125 -33.59 18.90 3.97
CA GLN A 125 -34.65 18.46 4.89
C GLN A 125 -35.11 19.61 5.80
N GLU A 126 -34.19 20.39 6.34
CA GLU A 126 -34.48 21.54 7.20
C GLU A 126 -35.21 22.64 6.42
N LYS A 127 -34.79 22.94 5.18
CA LYS A 127 -35.51 23.87 4.31
C LYS A 127 -36.94 23.42 4.04
N LYS A 128 -37.18 22.13 3.75
CA LYS A 128 -38.53 21.59 3.58
C LYS A 128 -39.37 21.73 4.84
N ARG A 129 -38.79 21.47 6.02
CA ARG A 129 -39.48 21.66 7.31
C ARG A 129 -39.81 23.11 7.59
N ALA A 130 -38.90 24.03 7.30
CA ALA A 130 -39.11 25.46 7.47
C ALA A 130 -40.22 25.98 6.54
N GLN A 131 -40.22 25.57 5.27
CA GLN A 131 -41.28 25.90 4.31
C GLN A 131 -42.65 25.34 4.73
N ASN A 132 -42.66 24.16 5.35
CA ASN A 132 -43.88 23.49 5.82
C ASN A 132 -44.13 23.68 7.33
N ALA A 133 -43.65 24.76 7.95
CA ALA A 133 -43.67 24.93 9.41
C ALA A 133 -45.09 24.82 10.02
N SER A 134 -46.12 25.27 9.31
CA SER A 134 -47.53 25.12 9.73
C SER A 134 -47.97 23.65 9.75
N LEU A 135 -47.58 22.87 8.74
CA LEU A 135 -47.85 21.43 8.66
C LEU A 135 -47.03 20.64 9.69
N VAL A 136 -45.80 21.04 9.99
CA VAL A 136 -44.98 20.43 11.05
C VAL A 136 -45.66 20.60 12.41
N LYS A 137 -46.14 21.82 12.74
CA LYS A 137 -46.91 22.06 13.97
C LYS A 137 -48.19 21.22 14.03
N LYS A 138 -48.92 21.12 12.90
CA LYS A 138 -50.11 20.27 12.78
C LYS A 138 -49.77 18.79 13.00
N ALA A 139 -48.67 18.32 12.42
CA ALA A 139 -48.18 16.96 12.58
C ALA A 139 -47.81 16.66 14.05
N GLN A 140 -47.09 17.57 14.72
CA GLN A 140 -46.72 17.45 16.14
C GLN A 140 -47.97 17.34 17.02
N ALA A 141 -48.94 18.24 16.85
CA ALA A 141 -50.20 18.19 17.60
C ALA A 141 -50.99 16.89 17.36
N ARG A 142 -51.03 16.41 16.12
CA ARG A 142 -51.70 15.13 15.78
C ARG A 142 -50.98 13.94 16.40
N LYS A 143 -49.64 13.93 16.41
CA LYS A 143 -48.83 12.88 17.03
C LYS A 143 -49.06 12.83 18.54
N GLU A 144 -49.03 13.98 19.21
CA GLU A 144 -49.34 14.07 20.65
C GLU A 144 -50.76 13.58 20.98
N GLN A 145 -51.73 13.88 20.11
CA GLN A 145 -53.10 13.39 20.26
C GLN A 145 -53.15 11.85 20.17
N LEU A 146 -52.48 11.26 19.18
CA LEU A 146 -52.38 9.81 19.01
C LEU A 146 -51.66 9.14 20.19
N ASP A 147 -50.55 9.72 20.66
CA ASP A 147 -49.79 9.20 21.80
C ASP A 147 -50.63 9.23 23.10
N ARG A 148 -51.41 10.29 23.32
CA ARG A 148 -52.37 10.39 24.45
C ARG A 148 -53.48 9.34 24.34
N GLN A 149 -54.02 9.12 23.15
CA GLN A 149 -55.03 8.08 22.91
C GLN A 149 -54.45 6.67 23.13
N ALA A 150 -53.24 6.40 22.65
CA ALA A 150 -52.55 5.13 22.83
C ALA A 150 -52.24 4.87 24.31
N LYS A 151 -51.77 5.88 25.05
CA LYS A 151 -51.56 5.79 26.49
C LYS A 151 -52.86 5.55 27.25
N ALA A 152 -53.92 6.30 26.96
CA ALA A 152 -55.23 6.10 27.57
C ALA A 152 -55.80 4.70 27.31
N LYS A 153 -55.63 4.15 26.09
CA LYS A 153 -56.00 2.77 25.75
C LYS A 153 -55.17 1.73 26.50
N ARG A 154 -53.85 1.93 26.64
CA ARG A 154 -52.96 1.07 27.43
C ARG A 154 -53.33 1.08 28.92
N ASP A 155 -53.64 2.25 29.47
CA ASP A 155 -54.06 2.42 30.87
C ASP A 155 -55.44 1.79 31.14
N LEU A 156 -56.36 1.84 30.16
CA LEU A 156 -57.65 1.15 30.23
C LEU A 156 -57.50 -0.38 30.16
N ALA A 157 -56.62 -0.87 29.28
CA ALA A 157 -56.33 -2.30 29.12
C ALA A 157 -55.62 -2.89 30.34
N ALA A 158 -54.81 -2.10 31.05
CA ALA A 158 -54.16 -2.49 32.30
C ALA A 158 -55.14 -2.61 33.49
N LYS A 159 -56.30 -1.96 33.43
CA LYS A 159 -57.35 -1.99 34.48
C LYS A 159 -58.40 -3.09 34.30
N GLN A 160 -58.44 -3.80 33.16
CA GLN A 160 -59.40 -4.87 32.91
C GLN A 160 -58.85 -6.25 33.27
N THR A 161 -59.43 -6.90 34.29
CA THR A 161 -59.00 -8.18 34.87
C THR A 161 -59.68 -9.43 34.28
N GLN A 162 -60.60 -9.30 33.32
CA GLN A 162 -61.34 -10.45 32.77
C GLN A 162 -60.81 -10.95 31.41
N PRO A 163 -60.54 -12.26 31.23
CA PRO A 163 -59.91 -12.80 30.01
C PRO A 163 -60.80 -12.83 28.76
N GLN A 164 -62.13 -12.80 28.91
CA GLN A 164 -63.06 -13.07 27.80
C GLN A 164 -63.36 -11.84 26.91
N THR A 165 -63.13 -10.63 27.39
CA THR A 165 -63.27 -9.39 26.59
C THR A 165 -62.00 -8.99 25.83
N ARG A 166 -60.86 -9.63 26.11
CA ARG A 166 -59.58 -9.34 25.42
C ARG A 166 -59.61 -9.64 23.91
N LYS A 167 -60.40 -10.61 23.45
CA LYS A 167 -60.51 -10.97 22.02
C LYS A 167 -61.41 -10.03 21.21
N ALA A 168 -62.38 -9.36 21.84
CA ALA A 168 -63.26 -8.41 21.15
C ALA A 168 -62.63 -7.02 20.96
N ALA A 169 -61.71 -6.62 21.86
CA ALA A 169 -60.95 -5.37 21.72
C ALA A 169 -59.75 -5.49 20.76
N ALA A 170 -59.22 -6.69 20.53
CA ALA A 170 -58.07 -6.94 19.65
C ALA A 170 -58.42 -6.85 18.14
N ASN A 171 -59.69 -7.00 17.76
CA ASN A 171 -60.13 -6.94 16.36
C ASN A 171 -60.60 -5.55 15.90
N ALA A 172 -60.39 -4.52 16.72
CA ALA A 172 -60.62 -3.11 16.35
C ALA A 172 -59.29 -2.32 16.26
N GLU A 173 -58.20 -2.97 15.88
CA GLU A 173 -56.94 -2.32 15.52
C GLU A 173 -57.00 -1.75 14.10
N GLN A 174 -57.94 -0.83 13.84
CA GLN A 174 -57.60 0.26 12.93
C GLN A 174 -56.66 1.18 13.72
N GLN A 175 -55.35 0.92 13.63
CA GLN A 175 -54.35 1.88 14.06
C GLN A 175 -54.63 3.16 13.26
N ASP A 176 -55.09 4.21 13.95
CA ASP A 176 -55.16 5.56 13.38
C ASP A 176 -53.69 6.03 13.25
N VAL A 177 -53.00 5.53 12.22
CA VAL A 177 -51.59 5.83 11.97
C VAL A 177 -51.52 7.23 11.38
N LEU A 178 -50.56 8.01 11.87
CA LEU A 178 -50.28 9.34 11.33
C LEU A 178 -50.04 9.23 9.82
N GLU A 179 -50.74 10.04 9.02
CA GLU A 179 -50.66 10.00 7.56
C GLU A 179 -49.19 10.05 7.09
N PRO A 180 -48.75 9.22 6.12
CA PRO A 180 -47.34 9.06 5.77
C PRO A 180 -46.60 10.37 5.49
N ALA A 181 -47.27 11.33 4.85
CA ALA A 181 -46.71 12.65 4.56
C ALA A 181 -46.45 13.49 5.83
N LEU A 182 -47.37 13.44 6.81
CA LEU A 182 -47.21 14.10 8.11
C LEU A 182 -46.17 13.36 8.98
N ALA A 183 -46.07 12.04 8.85
CA ALA A 183 -45.13 11.23 9.61
C ALA A 183 -43.69 11.48 9.16
N ALA A 184 -43.46 11.62 7.85
CA ALA A 184 -42.16 11.97 7.27
C ALA A 184 -41.63 13.33 7.78
N LEU A 185 -42.50 14.33 7.94
CA LEU A 185 -42.12 15.65 8.47
C LEU A 185 -41.56 15.58 9.90
N LEU A 186 -42.00 14.60 10.71
CA LEU A 186 -41.58 14.40 12.10
C LEU A 186 -40.48 13.36 12.29
N ALA A 187 -40.15 12.58 11.26
CA ALA A 187 -39.16 11.50 11.35
C ALA A 187 -37.74 12.05 11.60
N ASP A 188 -36.89 11.35 12.35
CA ASP A 188 -35.48 11.76 12.55
C ASP A 188 -34.78 11.97 11.18
N VAL A 189 -35.04 11.04 10.25
CA VAL A 189 -34.62 11.12 8.86
C VAL A 189 -35.85 10.99 7.96
N ASP A 190 -36.14 12.02 7.15
CA ASP A 190 -37.20 11.97 6.15
C ASP A 190 -36.78 10.97 5.04
N PRO A 191 -37.64 10.00 4.67
CA PRO A 191 -37.35 9.03 3.61
C PRO A 191 -36.92 9.67 2.27
N GLU A 192 -37.39 10.88 1.95
CA GLU A 192 -37.02 11.60 0.72
C GLU A 192 -35.53 12.03 0.74
N PHE A 193 -35.03 12.42 1.91
CA PHE A 193 -33.65 12.85 2.14
C PHE A 193 -32.80 11.73 2.75
N SER A 194 -33.07 10.51 2.30
CA SER A 194 -32.39 9.30 2.71
C SER A 194 -31.99 8.45 1.51
N PHE A 195 -30.87 7.75 1.68
CA PHE A 195 -30.37 6.67 0.84
C PHE A 195 -30.50 5.31 1.55
N ARG A 196 -31.47 5.15 2.46
CA ARG A 196 -31.83 3.84 3.00
C ARG A 196 -32.39 2.96 1.89
N GLY A 197 -31.97 1.69 1.82
CA GLY A 197 -32.48 0.79 0.79
C GLY A 197 -33.96 0.45 0.99
N ARG A 198 -34.69 0.33 -0.11
CA ARG A 198 -36.10 -0.08 -0.07
C ARG A 198 -36.20 -1.52 0.45
N ASN A 199 -37.13 -1.77 1.37
CA ASN A 199 -37.38 -3.09 1.96
C ASN A 199 -36.13 -3.74 2.59
N HIS A 200 -35.28 -2.95 3.26
CA HIS A 200 -34.05 -3.44 3.90
C HIS A 200 -34.30 -4.37 5.10
N GLY A 201 -35.51 -4.40 5.67
CA GLY A 201 -35.86 -5.25 6.81
C GLY A 201 -35.17 -4.90 8.14
N VAL A 202 -34.21 -3.98 8.15
CA VAL A 202 -33.58 -3.44 9.37
C VAL A 202 -34.54 -2.53 10.13
N SER A 203 -34.96 -2.94 11.33
CA SER A 203 -35.70 -2.07 12.26
C SER A 203 -34.78 -1.04 12.94
N ASP A 204 -35.35 -0.03 13.59
CA ASP A 204 -34.55 0.92 14.37
C ASP A 204 -33.83 0.23 15.55
N GLU A 205 -34.42 -0.83 16.12
CA GLU A 205 -33.81 -1.65 17.17
C GLU A 205 -32.63 -2.45 16.64
N ASP A 206 -32.79 -3.14 15.50
CA ASP A 206 -31.69 -3.82 14.79
C ASP A 206 -30.55 -2.86 14.48
N PHE A 207 -30.87 -1.64 14.00
CA PHE A 207 -29.86 -0.65 13.70
C PHE A 207 -29.09 -0.24 14.96
N GLN A 208 -29.78 -0.05 16.08
CA GLN A 208 -29.12 0.25 17.35
C GLN A 208 -28.22 -0.89 17.84
N GLU A 209 -28.66 -2.13 17.68
CA GLU A 209 -27.88 -3.32 18.06
C GLU A 209 -26.62 -3.47 17.19
N ILE A 210 -26.78 -3.42 15.86
CA ILE A 210 -25.66 -3.51 14.91
C ILE A 210 -24.65 -2.40 15.18
N THR A 211 -25.12 -1.16 15.40
CA THR A 211 -24.24 -0.01 15.62
C THR A 211 -23.66 0.10 17.03
N LYS A 212 -24.04 -0.78 17.97
CA LYS A 212 -23.64 -0.71 19.40
C LYS A 212 -22.12 -0.68 19.58
N ALA A 213 -21.38 -1.52 18.86
CA ALA A 213 -19.91 -1.57 18.96
C ALA A 213 -19.25 -0.29 18.42
N ALA A 214 -19.75 0.25 17.30
CA ALA A 214 -19.23 1.49 16.73
C ALA A 214 -19.54 2.72 17.60
N ARG A 215 -20.69 2.76 18.29
CA ARG A 215 -21.09 3.86 19.20
C ARG A 215 -20.19 4.03 20.42
N ARG A 216 -19.46 2.98 20.82
CA ARG A 216 -18.46 3.07 21.90
C ARG A 216 -17.24 3.90 21.50
N ILE A 217 -17.01 4.06 20.19
CA ILE A 217 -15.83 4.70 19.61
C ILE A 217 -16.22 6.04 18.98
N TYR A 218 -17.32 6.03 18.23
CA TYR A 218 -17.87 7.21 17.58
C TYR A 218 -19.10 7.69 18.35
N PRO A 219 -19.09 8.91 18.88
CA PRO A 219 -20.29 9.52 19.44
C PRO A 219 -21.47 9.45 18.47
N SER A 220 -22.69 9.31 18.99
CA SER A 220 -23.90 9.19 18.17
C SER A 220 -24.14 10.38 17.23
N ASN A 221 -23.61 11.57 17.57
CA ASN A 221 -23.64 12.80 16.78
C ASN A 221 -22.43 12.97 15.85
N SER A 222 -21.52 11.99 15.80
CA SER A 222 -20.39 12.06 14.89
C SER A 222 -20.87 12.05 13.43
N PRO A 223 -20.23 12.79 12.51
CA PRO A 223 -20.70 12.91 11.13
C PRO A 223 -20.89 11.57 10.42
N LEU A 224 -20.05 10.57 10.72
CA LEU A 224 -20.14 9.23 10.13
C LEU A 224 -21.35 8.44 10.66
N MET A 225 -21.66 8.54 11.95
CA MET A 225 -22.81 7.86 12.55
C MET A 225 -24.13 8.46 12.06
N VAL A 226 -24.17 9.78 11.87
CA VAL A 226 -25.32 10.48 11.29
C VAL A 226 -25.50 10.09 9.82
N ALA A 227 -24.42 10.05 9.04
CA ALA A 227 -24.44 9.58 7.66
C ALA A 227 -24.97 8.13 7.55
N LEU A 228 -24.53 7.23 8.45
CA LEU A 228 -25.05 5.85 8.51
C LEU A 228 -26.56 5.83 8.68
N LYS A 229 -27.14 6.65 9.58
CA LYS A 229 -28.60 6.75 9.73
C LYS A 229 -29.31 7.14 8.45
N ARG A 230 -28.68 7.90 7.55
CA ARG A 230 -29.25 8.28 6.25
C ARG A 230 -29.02 7.26 5.15
N GLY A 231 -28.34 6.14 5.40
CA GLY A 231 -28.04 5.13 4.38
C GLY A 231 -26.72 5.37 3.62
N ILE A 232 -25.84 6.21 4.17
CA ILE A 232 -24.54 6.58 3.61
C ILE A 232 -23.43 5.97 4.48
N GLY A 233 -22.52 5.20 3.87
CA GLY A 233 -21.39 4.58 4.57
C GLY A 233 -20.02 5.05 4.05
N VAL A 234 -18.99 4.87 4.89
CA VAL A 234 -17.58 5.07 4.50
C VAL A 234 -16.79 3.80 4.82
N HIS A 235 -15.92 3.36 3.92
CA HIS A 235 -15.06 2.19 4.16
C HIS A 235 -13.63 2.40 3.64
N HIS A 236 -12.68 2.52 4.56
CA HIS A 236 -11.26 2.56 4.23
C HIS A 236 -10.41 2.14 5.42
N ALA A 237 -9.14 1.81 5.18
CA ALA A 237 -8.21 1.34 6.22
C ALA A 237 -7.97 2.35 7.38
N GLY A 238 -8.23 3.64 7.18
CA GLY A 238 -8.18 4.65 8.26
C GLY A 238 -9.43 4.73 9.16
N CYS A 239 -10.49 3.96 8.89
CA CYS A 239 -11.65 3.88 9.76
C CYS A 239 -11.42 2.82 10.84
N ASN A 240 -12.00 2.99 12.02
CA ASN A 240 -11.90 1.94 13.04
C ASN A 240 -12.53 0.63 12.56
N LYS A 241 -11.88 -0.51 12.86
CA LYS A 241 -12.33 -1.85 12.46
C LYS A 241 -13.79 -2.14 12.86
N LYS A 242 -14.23 -1.70 14.05
CA LYS A 242 -15.62 -1.89 14.50
C LYS A 242 -16.63 -1.10 13.68
N TYR A 243 -16.24 0.06 13.15
CA TYR A 243 -17.10 0.83 12.25
C TYR A 243 -17.16 0.22 10.85
N THR A 244 -16.02 -0.24 10.30
CA THR A 244 -16.03 -0.90 8.99
C THR A 244 -16.83 -2.20 9.01
N GLU A 245 -16.76 -2.98 10.09
CA GLU A 245 -17.61 -4.17 10.32
C GLU A 245 -19.12 -3.80 10.26
N VAL A 246 -19.51 -2.68 10.89
CA VAL A 246 -20.90 -2.17 10.85
C VAL A 246 -21.32 -1.79 9.44
N VAL A 247 -20.48 -1.07 8.70
CA VAL A 247 -20.74 -0.69 7.30
C VAL A 247 -20.94 -1.93 6.43
N GLU A 248 -20.11 -2.96 6.60
CA GLU A 248 -20.21 -4.23 5.87
C GLU A 248 -21.51 -4.99 6.17
N VAL A 249 -21.95 -5.01 7.43
CA VAL A 249 -23.22 -5.64 7.83
C VAL A 249 -24.41 -4.88 7.23
N LEU A 250 -24.43 -3.55 7.36
CA LEU A 250 -25.55 -2.73 6.89
C LEU A 250 -25.64 -2.71 5.35
N LEU A 251 -24.51 -2.76 4.64
CA LEU A 251 -24.49 -2.89 3.18
C LEU A 251 -25.07 -4.25 2.74
N ARG A 252 -24.69 -5.35 3.40
CA ARG A 252 -25.25 -6.69 3.11
C ARG A 252 -26.74 -6.79 3.42
N ARG A 253 -27.20 -6.13 4.48
CA ARG A 253 -28.64 -5.99 4.80
C ARG A 253 -29.38 -5.03 3.85
N ARG A 254 -28.72 -4.51 2.81
CA ARG A 254 -29.27 -3.53 1.85
C ARG A 254 -29.74 -2.24 2.50
N TYR A 255 -29.32 -1.95 3.73
CA TYR A 255 -29.68 -0.73 4.42
C TYR A 255 -28.89 0.46 3.85
N LEU A 256 -27.58 0.28 3.64
CA LEU A 256 -26.75 1.28 2.94
C LEU A 256 -26.90 1.12 1.44
N THR A 257 -27.20 2.21 0.74
CA THR A 257 -27.21 2.22 -0.74
C THR A 257 -26.12 3.09 -1.35
N VAL A 258 -25.50 3.96 -0.56
CA VAL A 258 -24.36 4.78 -0.98
C VAL A 258 -23.20 4.49 -0.05
N VAL A 259 -22.11 3.92 -0.56
CA VAL A 259 -20.90 3.66 0.24
C VAL A 259 -19.67 4.24 -0.45
N PHE A 260 -18.99 5.18 0.19
CA PHE A 260 -17.70 5.70 -0.26
C PHE A 260 -16.58 4.80 0.24
N ALA A 261 -15.73 4.30 -0.65
CA ALA A 261 -14.72 3.34 -0.28
C ALA A 261 -13.41 3.48 -1.04
N THR A 262 -12.32 3.05 -0.40
CA THR A 262 -11.03 2.84 -1.08
C THR A 262 -10.98 1.46 -1.75
N GLY A 263 -9.91 1.18 -2.50
CA GLY A 263 -9.72 -0.12 -3.16
C GLY A 263 -9.66 -1.34 -2.24
N THR A 264 -9.47 -1.14 -0.93
CA THR A 264 -9.50 -2.22 0.06
C THR A 264 -10.84 -2.94 0.08
N LEU A 265 -11.97 -2.24 -0.12
CA LEU A 265 -13.29 -2.85 -0.17
C LEU A 265 -13.47 -3.78 -1.38
N ALA A 266 -12.73 -3.53 -2.45
CA ALA A 266 -12.74 -4.38 -3.64
C ALA A 266 -11.95 -5.69 -3.44
N LEU A 267 -11.12 -5.77 -2.38
CA LEU A 267 -10.29 -6.93 -2.06
C LEU A 267 -10.97 -7.75 -0.94
N GLY A 268 -11.22 -9.03 -1.19
CA GLY A 268 -11.46 -9.99 -0.09
C GLY A 268 -12.85 -10.08 0.55
N ILE A 269 -13.84 -9.27 0.16
CA ILE A 269 -15.21 -9.35 0.75
C ILE A 269 -16.28 -9.53 -0.33
N ASN A 270 -17.26 -10.41 -0.11
CA ASN A 270 -18.39 -10.62 -1.03
C ASN A 270 -19.47 -9.54 -0.84
N MET A 271 -19.26 -8.34 -1.38
CA MET A 271 -20.24 -7.23 -1.36
C MET A 271 -20.56 -6.73 -2.77
N PRO A 272 -21.40 -7.46 -3.52
CA PRO A 272 -21.84 -7.00 -4.83
C PRO A 272 -22.88 -5.88 -4.69
N CYS A 273 -22.75 -4.86 -5.51
CA CYS A 273 -23.66 -3.73 -5.65
C CYS A 273 -24.18 -3.65 -7.08
N ARG A 274 -25.25 -2.89 -7.30
CA ARG A 274 -25.81 -2.72 -8.65
C ARG A 274 -24.87 -1.89 -9.52
N SER A 275 -24.24 -0.89 -8.91
CA SER A 275 -23.29 0.01 -9.58
C SER A 275 -21.94 0.10 -8.86
N ALA A 276 -20.89 0.34 -9.65
CA ALA A 276 -19.58 0.78 -9.18
C ALA A 276 -19.28 2.15 -9.79
N VAL A 277 -19.06 3.15 -8.95
CA VAL A 277 -18.75 4.53 -9.33
C VAL A 277 -17.28 4.79 -9.06
N PHE A 278 -16.56 5.34 -10.02
CA PHE A 278 -15.16 5.76 -9.88
C PHE A 278 -15.12 7.28 -9.75
N LEU A 279 -14.73 7.77 -8.57
CA LEU A 279 -14.71 9.20 -8.23
C LEU A 279 -13.28 9.76 -8.26
N GLY A 280 -13.06 10.71 -9.15
CA GLY A 280 -11.82 11.46 -9.26
C GLY A 280 -10.66 10.63 -9.82
N ASP A 281 -9.63 11.31 -10.32
CA ASP A 281 -8.46 10.62 -10.84
C ASP A 281 -7.44 10.26 -9.76
N SER A 282 -6.78 9.12 -9.91
CA SER A 282 -5.71 8.66 -9.02
C SER A 282 -4.66 7.82 -9.75
N PRO A 283 -3.35 7.97 -9.46
CA PRO A 283 -2.31 7.05 -9.94
C PRO A 283 -2.58 5.58 -9.60
N TYR A 284 -3.28 5.32 -8.49
CA TYR A 284 -3.64 3.97 -8.04
C TYR A 284 -4.83 3.37 -8.80
N LEU A 285 -5.58 4.17 -9.58
CA LEU A 285 -6.58 3.66 -10.51
C LEU A 285 -5.87 3.11 -11.76
N ASN A 286 -5.36 1.89 -11.62
CA ASN A 286 -4.71 1.11 -12.68
C ASN A 286 -5.64 -0.02 -13.19
N ALA A 287 -5.20 -0.75 -14.22
CA ALA A 287 -6.01 -1.78 -14.86
C ALA A 287 -6.45 -2.92 -13.91
N LEU A 288 -5.60 -3.29 -12.96
CA LEU A 288 -5.90 -4.33 -11.98
C LEU A 288 -6.97 -3.86 -11.00
N ASN A 289 -6.76 -2.72 -10.35
CA ASN A 289 -7.70 -2.17 -9.37
C ASN A 289 -9.03 -1.82 -10.03
N TYR A 290 -9.02 -1.24 -11.24
CA TYR A 290 -10.23 -0.99 -12.02
C TYR A 290 -11.04 -2.27 -12.26
N ARG A 291 -10.38 -3.37 -12.64
CA ARG A 291 -11.06 -4.66 -12.89
C ARG A 291 -11.62 -5.29 -11.62
N GLN A 292 -10.90 -5.17 -10.50
CA GLN A 292 -11.40 -5.66 -9.21
C GLN A 292 -12.60 -4.83 -8.72
N MET A 293 -12.51 -3.50 -8.79
CA MET A 293 -13.56 -2.58 -8.37
C MET A 293 -14.82 -2.70 -9.23
N ARG A 294 -14.68 -2.68 -10.56
CA ARG A 294 -15.83 -2.84 -11.47
C ARG A 294 -16.50 -4.20 -11.31
N GLY A 295 -15.74 -5.23 -10.89
CA GLY A 295 -16.26 -6.57 -10.62
C GLY A 295 -17.24 -6.62 -9.43
N ARG A 296 -17.39 -5.51 -8.69
CA ARG A 296 -18.40 -5.34 -7.64
C ARG A 296 -19.73 -4.83 -8.19
N ALA A 297 -19.80 -4.39 -9.44
CA ALA A 297 -21.06 -4.08 -10.11
C ALA A 297 -21.74 -5.37 -10.59
N ALA A 298 -23.08 -5.37 -10.56
CA ALA A 298 -23.99 -6.49 -10.72
C ALA A 298 -24.03 -7.47 -9.54
N ARG A 299 -25.22 -7.66 -8.99
CA ARG A 299 -25.52 -8.72 -8.02
C ARG A 299 -26.02 -9.96 -8.76
N ARG A 300 -25.27 -11.05 -8.66
CA ARG A 300 -25.65 -12.35 -9.24
C ARG A 300 -27.05 -12.76 -8.76
N GLY A 301 -27.93 -13.08 -9.69
CA GLY A 301 -29.31 -13.49 -9.41
C GLY A 301 -30.29 -12.35 -9.10
N PHE A 302 -29.84 -11.08 -9.11
CA PHE A 302 -30.71 -9.91 -8.90
C PHE A 302 -30.63 -8.88 -10.01
N ASP A 303 -29.45 -8.68 -10.62
CA ASP A 303 -29.24 -7.68 -11.67
C ASP A 303 -28.82 -8.35 -12.98
N ASP A 304 -29.47 -7.99 -14.09
CA ASP A 304 -29.10 -8.46 -15.43
C ASP A 304 -27.82 -7.79 -15.96
N ILE A 305 -27.58 -6.55 -15.53
CA ILE A 305 -26.47 -5.71 -15.97
C ILE A 305 -25.87 -5.01 -14.74
N GLY A 306 -24.53 -4.93 -14.71
CA GLY A 306 -23.80 -4.10 -13.74
C GLY A 306 -23.42 -2.76 -14.35
N HIS A 307 -23.66 -1.67 -13.63
CA HIS A 307 -23.32 -0.34 -14.11
C HIS A 307 -21.95 0.10 -13.59
N VAL A 308 -21.14 0.65 -14.49
CA VAL A 308 -19.84 1.23 -14.16
C VAL A 308 -19.85 2.68 -14.57
N ILE A 309 -19.71 3.58 -13.60
CA ILE A 309 -19.81 5.03 -13.81
C ILE A 309 -18.44 5.65 -13.51
N PHE A 310 -17.96 6.53 -14.39
CA PHE A 310 -16.76 7.32 -14.16
C PHE A 310 -17.15 8.77 -13.94
N TYR A 311 -16.62 9.41 -12.91
CA TYR A 311 -16.92 10.79 -12.56
C TYR A 311 -15.63 11.53 -12.19
N GLY A 312 -15.32 12.62 -12.90
CA GLY A 312 -14.07 13.37 -12.70
C GLY A 312 -12.81 12.64 -13.15
N ILE A 313 -12.90 11.76 -14.16
CA ILE A 313 -11.76 11.03 -14.74
C ILE A 313 -11.66 11.35 -16.23
N ALA A 314 -10.46 11.69 -16.69
CA ALA A 314 -10.21 12.01 -18.09
C ALA A 314 -10.55 10.84 -19.04
N HIS A 315 -11.17 11.15 -20.18
CA HIS A 315 -11.55 10.17 -21.19
C HIS A 315 -10.38 9.30 -21.68
N SER A 316 -9.18 9.86 -21.80
CA SER A 316 -7.96 9.14 -22.18
C SER A 316 -7.64 8.01 -21.20
N LYS A 317 -7.75 8.29 -19.89
CA LYS A 317 -7.53 7.29 -18.85
C LYS A 317 -8.65 6.25 -18.81
N ILE A 318 -9.91 6.65 -18.98
CA ILE A 318 -11.04 5.71 -19.08
C ILE A 318 -10.78 4.71 -20.23
N ARG A 319 -10.43 5.20 -21.42
CA ARG A 319 -10.11 4.34 -22.57
C ARG A 319 -9.00 3.34 -22.23
N ARG A 320 -7.91 3.83 -21.62
CA ARG A 320 -6.79 2.99 -21.16
C ARG A 320 -7.24 1.93 -20.16
N LEU A 321 -8.06 2.26 -19.16
CA LEU A 321 -8.55 1.30 -18.17
C LEU A 321 -9.43 0.20 -18.78
N MET A 322 -10.25 0.57 -19.77
CA MET A 322 -11.12 -0.37 -20.48
C MET A 322 -10.33 -1.36 -21.34
N THR A 323 -9.25 -0.90 -21.99
CA THR A 323 -8.48 -1.71 -22.95
C THR A 323 -7.24 -2.38 -22.38
N ALA A 324 -6.67 -1.88 -21.27
CA ALA A 324 -5.40 -2.35 -20.73
C ALA A 324 -5.39 -3.86 -20.42
N GLU A 325 -4.27 -4.52 -20.65
CA GLU A 325 -4.08 -5.92 -20.26
C GLU A 325 -3.93 -6.05 -18.73
N LEU A 326 -4.25 -7.23 -18.19
CA LEU A 326 -3.94 -7.48 -16.78
C LEU A 326 -2.41 -7.59 -16.68
N PRO A 327 -1.79 -7.04 -15.62
CA PRO A 327 -0.40 -7.32 -15.34
C PRO A 327 -0.19 -8.84 -15.31
N ARG A 328 0.81 -9.34 -16.04
CA ARG A 328 1.17 -10.75 -15.98
C ARG A 328 1.72 -11.04 -14.58
N LEU A 329 1.27 -12.14 -13.98
CA LEU A 329 1.92 -12.65 -12.78
C LEU A 329 3.35 -13.00 -13.16
N ARG A 330 4.30 -12.31 -12.52
CA ARG A 330 5.73 -12.58 -12.65
C ARG A 330 6.21 -13.01 -11.27
N GLY A 331 7.07 -14.03 -11.21
CA GLY A 331 7.83 -14.29 -10.00
C GLY A 331 8.73 -13.10 -9.68
N HIS A 332 9.11 -12.96 -8.41
CA HIS A 332 10.19 -12.08 -7.98
C HIS A 332 11.41 -12.94 -7.67
N PHE A 333 12.62 -12.38 -7.81
CA PHE A 333 13.84 -13.11 -7.47
C PHE A 333 13.79 -13.46 -5.97
N PRO A 334 13.75 -14.75 -5.60
CA PRO A 334 13.28 -15.13 -4.26
C PRO A 334 14.38 -15.14 -3.20
N LEU A 335 15.66 -14.95 -3.58
CA LEU A 335 16.79 -15.26 -2.71
C LEU A 335 17.47 -14.01 -2.16
N THR A 336 17.06 -13.60 -0.97
CA THR A 336 17.74 -12.57 -0.19
C THR A 336 18.83 -13.18 0.70
N THR A 337 19.76 -12.35 1.18
CA THR A 337 20.86 -12.85 2.02
C THR A 337 20.35 -13.25 3.41
N THR A 338 19.32 -12.59 3.93
CA THR A 338 18.65 -13.03 5.17
C THR A 338 17.92 -14.34 4.99
N LEU A 339 17.30 -14.58 3.82
CA LEU A 339 16.66 -15.88 3.56
C LEU A 339 17.69 -17.01 3.62
N VAL A 340 18.87 -16.84 3.01
CA VAL A 340 19.97 -17.81 3.10
C VAL A 340 20.36 -18.08 4.56
N LEU A 341 20.51 -17.02 5.36
CA LEU A 341 20.81 -17.15 6.79
C LEU A 341 19.73 -17.97 7.54
N ARG A 342 18.45 -17.70 7.28
CA ARG A 342 17.31 -18.41 7.88
C ARG A 342 17.22 -19.87 7.44
N LEU A 343 17.53 -20.17 6.18
CA LEU A 343 17.59 -21.54 5.68
C LEU A 343 18.72 -22.33 6.37
N MET A 344 19.87 -21.69 6.61
CA MET A 344 20.97 -22.31 7.37
C MET A 344 20.61 -22.56 8.84
N SER A 345 19.90 -21.62 9.49
CA SER A 345 19.36 -21.81 10.84
C SER A 345 18.38 -22.99 10.88
N LEU A 346 17.37 -23.00 9.99
CA LEU A 346 16.38 -24.09 9.88
C LEU A 346 17.05 -25.46 9.70
N PHE A 347 18.03 -25.56 8.80
CA PHE A 347 18.72 -26.81 8.53
C PHE A 347 19.51 -27.31 9.75
N ASN A 348 20.17 -26.40 10.47
CA ASN A 348 21.03 -26.77 11.58
C ASN A 348 20.30 -27.02 12.90
N GLU A 349 19.18 -26.33 13.13
CA GLU A 349 18.35 -26.47 14.33
C GLU A 349 17.35 -27.64 14.21
N SER A 350 17.09 -28.11 12.99
CA SER A 350 16.21 -29.26 12.77
C SER A 350 16.80 -30.56 13.35
N LYS A 351 15.97 -31.28 14.11
CA LYS A 351 16.26 -32.66 14.57
C LYS A 351 16.33 -33.64 13.40
N ASP A 352 15.53 -33.40 12.35
CA ASP A 352 15.52 -34.18 11.12
C ASP A 352 16.21 -33.38 10.00
N LYS A 353 17.54 -33.57 9.90
CA LYS A 353 18.36 -32.88 8.91
C LYS A 353 18.08 -33.34 7.48
N ALA A 354 17.67 -34.59 7.28
CA ALA A 354 17.37 -35.11 5.95
C ALA A 354 16.16 -34.39 5.37
N ARG A 355 15.06 -34.33 6.13
CA ARG A 355 13.86 -33.60 5.72
C ARG A 355 14.11 -32.10 5.56
N ALA A 356 14.84 -31.49 6.49
CA ALA A 356 15.18 -30.06 6.39
C ALA A 356 16.00 -29.76 5.13
N GLY A 357 16.97 -30.63 4.80
CA GLY A 357 17.75 -30.53 3.57
C GLY A 357 16.87 -30.58 2.32
N THR A 358 15.96 -31.55 2.23
CA THR A 358 15.01 -31.66 1.12
C THR A 358 14.16 -30.39 0.97
N LEU A 359 13.61 -29.87 2.07
CA LEU A 359 12.78 -28.65 2.05
C LEU A 359 13.55 -27.42 1.55
N VAL A 360 14.80 -27.25 2.00
CA VAL A 360 15.65 -26.13 1.57
C VAL A 360 15.96 -26.25 0.08
N THR A 361 16.29 -27.45 -0.40
CA THR A 361 16.59 -27.70 -1.82
C THR A 361 15.35 -27.47 -2.70
N ASP A 362 14.20 -28.03 -2.33
CA ASP A 362 12.94 -27.88 -3.08
C ASP A 362 12.56 -26.39 -3.24
N LEU A 363 12.73 -25.60 -2.19
CA LEU A 363 12.48 -24.15 -2.21
C LEU A 363 13.37 -23.41 -3.24
N LEU A 364 14.63 -23.82 -3.37
CA LEU A 364 15.60 -23.20 -4.27
C LEU A 364 15.44 -23.68 -5.72
N GLU A 365 14.97 -24.91 -5.93
CA GLU A 365 14.82 -25.52 -7.27
C GLU A 365 13.49 -25.16 -7.95
N GLN A 366 12.41 -24.94 -7.19
CA GLN A 366 11.07 -24.71 -7.74
C GLN A 366 10.45 -23.32 -7.48
N PRO A 367 11.18 -22.19 -7.49
CA PRO A 367 10.53 -20.90 -7.33
C PRO A 367 9.65 -20.57 -8.55
N LEU A 368 8.47 -19.96 -8.35
CA LEU A 368 7.62 -19.51 -9.47
C LEU A 368 8.38 -18.62 -10.48
N PHE A 369 9.43 -17.93 -10.01
CA PHE A 369 10.35 -17.15 -10.84
C PHE A 369 11.15 -17.99 -11.86
N SER A 370 11.44 -19.27 -11.58
CA SER A 370 12.17 -20.17 -12.50
C SER A 370 11.36 -20.66 -13.68
N HIS A 371 10.04 -20.46 -13.67
CA HIS A 371 9.18 -20.94 -14.74
C HIS A 371 9.36 -20.11 -16.02
N GLY A 372 10.07 -20.66 -17.01
CA GLY A 372 10.24 -20.06 -18.34
C GLY A 372 11.50 -19.19 -18.52
N VAL A 373 12.43 -19.16 -17.55
CA VAL A 373 13.72 -18.45 -17.67
C VAL A 373 14.86 -19.47 -17.72
N GLU A 374 15.53 -19.55 -18.87
CA GLU A 374 16.69 -20.44 -19.06
C GLU A 374 17.86 -20.00 -18.15
N ARG A 375 18.55 -20.97 -17.52
CA ARG A 375 19.76 -20.77 -16.67
C ARG A 375 19.55 -20.07 -15.31
N LEU A 376 18.32 -19.83 -14.88
CA LEU A 376 18.06 -19.23 -13.56
C LEU A 376 18.44 -20.16 -12.39
N GLU A 377 18.38 -21.48 -12.56
CA GLU A 377 18.83 -22.45 -11.55
C GLU A 377 20.33 -22.27 -11.21
N LEU A 378 21.18 -22.12 -12.23
CA LEU A 378 22.62 -21.87 -12.05
C LEU A 378 22.85 -20.56 -11.31
N GLN A 379 22.06 -19.54 -11.64
CA GLN A 379 22.13 -18.24 -11.01
C GLN A 379 21.72 -18.29 -9.53
N MET A 380 20.64 -19.00 -9.21
CA MET A 380 20.16 -19.24 -7.84
C MET A 380 21.24 -19.94 -7.00
N ARG A 381 21.88 -20.98 -7.54
CA ARG A 381 23.00 -21.68 -6.89
C ARG A 381 24.18 -20.76 -6.62
N HIS A 382 24.62 -19.99 -7.62
CA HIS A 382 25.71 -19.04 -7.42
C HIS A 382 25.34 -17.97 -6.39
N LYS A 383 24.15 -17.36 -6.47
CA LYS A 383 23.70 -16.36 -5.51
C LYS A 383 23.67 -16.92 -4.09
N PHE A 384 23.18 -18.15 -3.89
CA PHE A 384 23.21 -18.85 -2.61
C PHE A 384 24.64 -18.97 -2.06
N LEU A 385 25.57 -19.45 -2.88
CA LEU A 385 26.98 -19.61 -2.50
C LEU A 385 27.64 -18.29 -2.10
N PHE A 386 27.40 -17.21 -2.85
CA PHE A 386 27.99 -15.91 -2.53
C PHE A 386 27.32 -15.22 -1.34
N SER A 387 26.04 -15.47 -1.10
CA SER A 387 25.40 -15.08 0.16
C SER A 387 26.01 -15.84 1.34
N LEU A 388 26.33 -17.14 1.21
CA LEU A 388 27.07 -17.89 2.24
C LEU A 388 28.50 -17.36 2.45
N GLU A 389 29.21 -17.04 1.37
CA GLU A 389 30.56 -16.44 1.45
C GLU A 389 30.50 -15.12 2.21
N TYR A 390 29.57 -14.23 1.87
CA TYR A 390 29.36 -12.97 2.59
C TYR A 390 29.02 -13.17 4.07
N LEU A 391 28.09 -14.09 4.39
CA LEU A 391 27.68 -14.37 5.77
C LEU A 391 28.85 -14.93 6.60
N SER A 392 29.67 -15.79 6.00
CA SER A 392 30.85 -16.38 6.64
C SER A 392 31.94 -15.34 6.87
N LEU A 393 32.24 -14.51 5.85
CA LEU A 393 33.24 -13.43 5.96
C LEU A 393 32.82 -12.34 6.95
N SER A 394 31.52 -12.11 7.10
CA SER A 394 30.96 -11.19 8.11
C SER A 394 30.92 -11.79 9.52
N GLY A 395 31.35 -13.05 9.71
CA GLY A 395 31.35 -13.72 11.02
C GLY A 395 29.95 -14.07 11.55
N LEU A 396 28.93 -14.03 10.69
CA LEU A 396 27.54 -14.34 11.03
C LEU A 396 27.24 -15.84 10.98
N LEU A 397 28.01 -16.56 10.16
CA LEU A 397 28.02 -18.01 10.07
C LEU A 397 29.41 -18.54 10.39
N ASP A 398 29.48 -19.70 11.04
CA ASP A 398 30.72 -20.43 11.21
C ASP A 398 30.97 -21.46 10.09
N ALA A 399 32.13 -22.13 10.13
CA ALA A 399 32.49 -23.13 9.12
C ALA A 399 31.54 -24.34 9.05
N LYS A 400 30.71 -24.56 10.08
CA LYS A 400 29.67 -25.59 10.10
C LYS A 400 28.30 -25.05 9.67
N GLY A 401 28.20 -23.76 9.35
CA GLY A 401 26.97 -23.07 8.98
C GLY A 401 26.09 -22.69 10.16
N LEU A 402 26.60 -22.76 11.40
CA LEU A 402 25.87 -22.33 12.59
C LEU A 402 25.89 -20.81 12.72
N LEU A 403 24.78 -20.24 13.18
CA LEU A 403 24.66 -18.82 13.42
C LEU A 403 25.58 -18.39 14.58
N ARG A 404 26.19 -17.21 14.43
CA ARG A 404 27.07 -16.62 15.45
C ARG A 404 26.67 -15.20 15.82
N GLY A 405 26.90 -14.88 17.09
CA GLY A 405 26.75 -13.52 17.64
C GLY A 405 25.41 -12.90 17.28
N PRO A 406 25.38 -11.74 16.59
CA PRO A 406 24.15 -11.01 16.28
C PRO A 406 23.37 -11.57 15.08
N ALA A 407 23.74 -12.72 14.51
CA ALA A 407 23.02 -13.31 13.36
C ALA A 407 21.53 -13.55 13.62
N GLY A 408 21.15 -13.85 14.87
CA GLY A 408 19.74 -13.97 15.28
C GLY A 408 18.93 -12.68 15.06
N ILE A 409 19.53 -11.50 15.26
CA ILE A 409 18.87 -10.21 14.99
C ILE A 409 18.55 -10.09 13.50
N ILE A 410 19.49 -10.47 12.63
CA ILE A 410 19.33 -10.35 11.17
C ILE A 410 18.16 -11.22 10.72
N ALA A 411 18.12 -12.47 11.19
CA ALA A 411 17.04 -13.41 10.91
C ALA A 411 15.67 -12.89 11.40
N HIS A 412 15.64 -12.28 12.58
CA HIS A 412 14.43 -11.67 13.13
C HIS A 412 13.94 -10.48 12.29
N LEU A 413 14.82 -9.52 12.01
CA LEU A 413 14.53 -8.30 11.25
C LEU A 413 14.52 -8.52 9.71
N HIS A 414 14.17 -9.72 9.25
CA HIS A 414 14.25 -10.10 7.82
C HIS A 414 13.41 -9.24 6.88
N TYR A 415 12.29 -8.70 7.35
CA TYR A 415 11.41 -7.81 6.59
C TYR A 415 12.02 -6.41 6.38
N HIS A 416 13.16 -6.12 7.01
CA HIS A 416 13.91 -4.89 6.86
C HIS A 416 15.25 -5.06 6.13
N GLU A 417 15.46 -6.16 5.41
CA GLU A 417 16.62 -6.28 4.53
C GLU A 417 16.64 -5.13 3.48
N PRO A 418 17.79 -4.48 3.23
CA PRO A 418 19.15 -4.75 3.74
C PRO A 418 19.55 -3.98 5.02
N SER A 419 18.64 -3.22 5.64
CA SER A 419 18.93 -2.38 6.80
C SER A 419 19.20 -3.17 8.09
N ASN A 420 18.67 -4.39 8.20
CA ASN A 420 19.00 -5.32 9.28
C ASN A 420 20.52 -5.63 9.36
N PHE A 421 21.20 -5.84 8.23
CA PHE A 421 22.66 -6.05 8.19
C PHE A 421 23.43 -4.81 8.68
N HIS A 422 22.96 -3.62 8.32
CA HIS A 422 23.59 -2.35 8.71
C HIS A 422 23.40 -2.07 10.21
N PHE A 423 22.21 -2.34 10.73
CA PHE A 423 21.95 -2.27 12.17
C PHE A 423 22.94 -3.15 12.95
N VAL A 424 23.14 -4.39 12.50
CA VAL A 424 24.10 -5.32 13.11
C VAL A 424 25.54 -4.88 12.91
N ALA A 425 25.90 -4.30 11.76
CA ALA A 425 27.23 -3.74 11.54
C ALA A 425 27.53 -2.58 12.50
N LEU A 426 26.56 -1.69 12.75
CA LEU A 426 26.68 -0.60 13.73
C LEU A 426 26.79 -1.12 15.16
N LEU A 427 26.01 -2.14 15.51
CA LEU A 427 26.07 -2.80 16.81
C LEU A 427 27.43 -3.46 17.05
N GLY A 428 27.93 -4.23 16.08
CA GLY A 428 29.23 -4.90 16.15
C GLY A 428 30.42 -3.93 16.15
N ALA A 429 30.27 -2.75 15.55
CA ALA A 429 31.28 -1.69 15.60
C ALA A 429 31.25 -0.86 16.90
N GLY A 430 30.29 -1.10 17.80
CA GLY A 430 30.18 -0.40 19.08
C GLY A 430 29.54 1.00 19.00
N VAL A 431 28.99 1.41 17.85
CA VAL A 431 28.41 2.76 17.67
C VAL A 431 27.27 3.01 18.65
N PHE A 432 26.37 2.04 18.82
CA PHE A 432 25.28 2.17 19.78
C PHE A 432 25.77 2.15 21.23
N ALA A 433 26.84 1.41 21.53
CA ALA A 433 27.41 1.36 22.86
C ALA A 433 27.98 2.74 23.24
N GLU A 434 28.74 3.38 22.35
CA GLU A 434 29.30 4.73 22.53
C GLU A 434 28.20 5.78 22.75
N ILE A 435 27.15 5.77 21.92
CA ILE A 435 26.01 6.69 22.08
C ILE A 435 25.31 6.47 23.43
N CYS A 436 25.14 5.21 23.86
CA CYS A 436 24.43 4.87 25.09
C CYS A 436 25.27 5.03 26.37
N GLU A 437 26.56 5.38 26.29
CA GLU A 437 27.39 5.61 27.50
C GLU A 437 26.83 6.73 28.37
N ARG A 438 26.36 7.80 27.72
CA ARG A 438 25.76 8.99 28.35
C ARG A 438 24.26 8.86 28.65
N PHE A 439 23.67 7.67 28.53
CA PHE A 439 22.22 7.47 28.68
C PHE A 439 21.68 7.91 30.04
N GLU A 440 22.45 7.69 31.11
CA GLU A 440 22.06 8.09 32.48
C GLU A 440 22.15 9.62 32.69
N GLU A 441 22.98 10.32 31.89
CA GLU A 441 23.20 11.77 31.99
C GLU A 441 22.27 12.56 31.06
N ASP A 442 22.04 12.05 29.85
CA ASP A 442 21.25 12.68 28.79
C ASP A 442 20.41 11.65 28.03
N ASN A 443 19.34 11.16 28.66
CA ASN A 443 18.41 10.23 28.04
C ASN A 443 17.82 10.79 26.73
N LYS A 444 17.36 12.05 26.73
CA LYS A 444 16.70 12.67 25.57
C LYS A 444 17.63 12.82 24.37
N GLY A 445 18.89 13.23 24.58
CA GLY A 445 19.88 13.33 23.51
C GLY A 445 20.28 11.97 22.97
N VAL A 446 20.36 10.93 23.82
CA VAL A 446 20.58 9.55 23.38
C VAL A 446 19.41 9.05 22.53
N GLU A 447 18.18 9.20 23.00
CA GLU A 447 16.98 8.82 22.24
C GLU A 447 16.90 9.53 20.89
N TYR A 448 17.26 10.82 20.85
CA TYR A 448 17.34 11.59 19.62
C TYR A 448 18.35 11.00 18.63
N GLU A 449 19.59 10.71 19.06
CA GLU A 449 20.63 10.15 18.19
C GLU A 449 20.30 8.72 17.72
N LEU A 450 19.75 7.89 18.61
CA LEU A 450 19.25 6.56 18.24
C LEU A 450 18.14 6.66 17.19
N LEU A 451 17.16 7.54 17.41
CA LEU A 451 16.07 7.75 16.47
C LEU A 451 16.54 8.34 15.13
N LEU A 452 17.56 9.19 15.14
CA LEU A 452 18.19 9.71 13.92
C LEU A 452 18.75 8.56 13.08
N ILE A 453 19.57 7.68 13.68
CA ILE A 453 20.13 6.51 12.98
C ILE A 453 19.01 5.57 12.49
N LEU A 454 18.03 5.26 13.35
CA LEU A 454 16.91 4.40 12.97
C LEU A 454 16.02 5.03 11.88
N SER A 455 15.94 6.36 11.79
CA SER A 455 15.22 7.05 10.71
C SER A 455 15.90 6.83 9.35
N HIS A 456 17.23 6.79 9.31
CA HIS A 456 17.99 6.44 8.10
C HIS A 456 17.87 4.95 7.74
N LEU A 457 17.78 4.06 8.73
CA LEU A 457 17.74 2.61 8.52
C LEU A 457 16.35 2.01 8.31
N PHE A 458 15.32 2.53 8.96
CA PHE A 458 13.98 1.93 8.92
C PHE A 458 12.88 2.95 8.60
N GLY A 459 13.14 4.23 8.86
CA GLY A 459 12.19 5.31 8.65
C GLY A 459 12.24 6.02 7.29
N ARG A 460 12.89 5.46 6.27
CA ARG A 460 13.19 6.20 5.02
C ARG A 460 11.94 6.68 4.29
N ARG A 461 11.83 7.99 4.09
CA ARG A 461 10.93 8.63 3.13
C ARG A 461 11.66 9.76 2.44
N TYR A 462 11.62 9.81 1.11
CA TYR A 462 12.25 10.90 0.37
C TYR A 462 11.34 12.13 0.34
N VAL A 463 11.95 13.29 0.52
CA VAL A 463 11.32 14.58 0.29
C VAL A 463 11.27 14.83 -1.23
N PRO A 464 10.17 15.37 -1.78
CA PRO A 464 10.11 15.72 -3.19
C PRO A 464 11.24 16.67 -3.60
N PRO A 465 11.83 16.54 -4.82
CA PRO A 465 13.01 17.33 -5.23
C PRO A 465 12.83 18.85 -5.15
N TYR A 466 11.60 19.35 -5.37
CA TYR A 466 11.28 20.78 -5.33
C TYR A 466 11.32 21.40 -3.93
N VAL A 467 11.30 20.59 -2.86
CA VAL A 467 11.36 21.08 -1.49
C VAL A 467 12.83 21.31 -1.13
N THR A 468 13.34 22.53 -1.35
CA THR A 468 14.70 22.95 -0.98
C THR A 468 14.78 23.36 0.49
N GLU A 469 15.99 23.46 1.05
CA GLU A 469 16.15 24.07 2.39
C GLU A 469 15.65 25.53 2.40
N GLU A 470 15.87 26.25 1.31
CA GLU A 470 15.35 27.60 1.09
C GLU A 470 13.83 27.59 1.08
N PHE A 471 13.19 26.68 0.35
CA PHE A 471 11.74 26.50 0.34
C PHE A 471 11.15 26.21 1.73
N VAL A 472 11.87 25.45 2.57
CA VAL A 472 11.47 25.20 3.97
C VAL A 472 11.65 26.45 4.83
N LYS A 473 12.75 27.21 4.66
CA LYS A 473 13.04 28.46 5.39
C LYS A 473 12.07 29.59 5.02
N GLU A 474 11.76 29.76 3.75
CA GLU A 474 10.84 30.77 3.21
C GLU A 474 9.41 30.61 3.74
N ARG A 475 9.01 29.39 4.08
CA ARG A 475 7.69 29.11 4.64
C ARG A 475 7.49 29.50 6.10
N GLY A 476 8.51 30.02 6.79
CA GLY A 476 8.43 30.76 8.06
C GLY A 476 7.61 30.14 9.22
N ALA A 477 8.28 29.83 10.33
CA ALA A 477 7.71 29.51 11.66
C ALA A 477 6.89 28.21 11.79
N HIS A 478 7.25 27.14 11.07
CA HIS A 478 6.85 25.79 11.47
C HIS A 478 7.94 25.15 12.35
N PRO A 479 7.57 24.43 13.43
CA PRO A 479 8.56 23.87 14.37
C PRO A 479 9.36 22.69 13.77
N SER A 480 8.89 22.13 12.66
CA SER A 480 9.44 20.97 11.96
C SER A 480 10.57 21.37 11.00
N LYS A 481 11.70 20.65 11.04
CA LYS A 481 12.84 20.89 10.13
C LYS A 481 12.69 20.20 8.76
N VAL A 482 11.75 19.26 8.62
CA VAL A 482 11.36 18.54 7.38
C VAL A 482 12.44 17.65 6.77
N ILE A 483 13.67 18.14 6.63
CA ILE A 483 14.82 17.43 6.09
C ILE A 483 15.55 16.74 7.24
N LEU A 484 15.81 15.44 7.07
CA LEU A 484 16.52 14.62 8.03
C LEU A 484 18.01 15.01 8.05
N GLU A 485 18.56 15.19 9.25
CA GLU A 485 19.97 15.50 9.46
C GLU A 485 20.85 14.31 9.05
N ALA A 486 22.12 14.56 8.72
CA ALA A 486 23.06 13.48 8.42
C ALA A 486 23.31 12.60 9.66
N MET A 487 23.52 11.29 9.45
CA MET A 487 23.90 10.38 10.55
C MET A 487 25.23 10.81 11.20
N PRO A 488 25.52 10.38 12.44
CA PRO A 488 26.85 10.54 13.02
C PRO A 488 27.96 10.02 12.09
N TYR A 489 29.09 10.71 12.02
CA TYR A 489 30.19 10.39 11.10
C TYR A 489 30.67 8.94 11.23
N GLN A 490 30.80 8.45 12.46
CA GLN A 490 31.20 7.07 12.74
C GLN A 490 30.20 6.07 12.14
N ALA A 491 28.90 6.31 12.29
CA ALA A 491 27.86 5.45 11.72
C ALA A 491 27.93 5.43 10.18
N GLN A 492 28.12 6.60 9.55
CA GLN A 492 28.30 6.69 8.10
C GLN A 492 29.50 5.87 7.61
N ARG A 493 30.64 5.96 8.31
CA ARG A 493 31.86 5.22 7.98
C ARG A 493 31.64 3.72 8.07
N VAL A 494 31.04 3.24 9.15
CA VAL A 494 30.75 1.80 9.36
C VAL A 494 29.84 1.26 8.26
N ILE A 495 28.80 2.01 7.87
CA ILE A 495 27.90 1.66 6.77
C ILE A 495 28.65 1.61 5.43
N ALA A 496 29.47 2.61 5.13
CA ALA A 496 30.24 2.67 3.89
C ALA A 496 31.24 1.50 3.78
N ASP A 497 31.96 1.19 4.87
CA ASP A 497 32.91 0.08 4.94
C ASP A 497 32.20 -1.27 4.77
N HIS A 498 31.03 -1.43 5.38
CA HIS A 498 30.18 -2.61 5.22
C HIS A 498 29.75 -2.82 3.77
N ASP A 499 29.23 -1.76 3.15
CA ASP A 499 28.76 -1.81 1.77
C ASP A 499 29.88 -2.09 0.77
N GLU A 500 31.08 -1.53 0.99
CA GLU A 500 32.24 -1.82 0.14
C GLU A 500 32.64 -3.30 0.21
N ARG A 501 32.64 -3.89 1.42
CA ARG A 501 32.91 -5.33 1.59
C ARG A 501 31.86 -6.19 0.90
N ALA A 502 30.58 -5.89 1.11
CA ALA A 502 29.48 -6.61 0.47
C ALA A 502 29.56 -6.51 -1.07
N LEU A 503 29.80 -5.30 -1.61
CA LEU A 503 29.91 -5.08 -3.05
C LEU A 503 31.06 -5.88 -3.66
N LYS A 504 32.21 -5.98 -2.99
CA LYS A 504 33.34 -6.82 -3.44
C LYS A 504 32.94 -8.29 -3.60
N VAL A 505 32.18 -8.85 -2.64
CA VAL A 505 31.71 -10.24 -2.70
C VAL A 505 30.73 -10.44 -3.87
N PHE A 506 29.74 -9.56 -4.02
CA PHE A 506 28.75 -9.70 -5.10
C PHE A 506 29.28 -9.30 -6.49
N ALA A 507 30.33 -8.48 -6.58
CA ALA A 507 31.06 -8.27 -7.83
C ALA A 507 31.85 -9.51 -8.24
N LYS A 508 32.43 -10.25 -7.28
CA LYS A 508 33.06 -11.56 -7.53
C LYS A 508 32.03 -12.58 -8.02
N TYR A 509 30.82 -12.58 -7.45
CA TYR A 509 29.69 -13.36 -7.97
C TYR A 509 29.41 -13.10 -9.45
N ALA A 510 29.27 -11.83 -9.83
CA ALA A 510 28.99 -11.46 -11.22
C ALA A 510 30.11 -11.95 -12.16
N LYS A 511 31.38 -11.84 -11.74
CA LYS A 511 32.53 -12.38 -12.47
C LYS A 511 32.47 -13.89 -12.63
N THR A 512 32.24 -14.63 -11.53
CA THR A 512 32.18 -16.10 -11.56
C THR A 512 31.01 -16.60 -12.40
N PHE A 513 29.85 -15.96 -12.31
CA PHE A 513 28.71 -16.28 -13.18
C PHE A 513 29.02 -16.01 -14.65
N ALA A 514 29.61 -14.85 -14.97
CA ALA A 514 29.98 -14.53 -16.34
C ALA A 514 30.99 -15.51 -16.95
N ILE A 515 32.01 -15.93 -16.17
CA ILE A 515 32.97 -16.96 -16.58
C ILE A 515 32.25 -18.28 -16.87
N SER A 516 31.33 -18.70 -16.00
CA SER A 516 30.59 -19.95 -16.16
C SER A 516 29.67 -19.97 -17.38
N LYS A 517 29.24 -18.80 -17.87
CA LYS A 517 28.39 -18.67 -19.06
C LYS A 517 29.14 -18.99 -20.36
N GLY A 518 30.47 -18.85 -20.40
CA GLY A 518 31.31 -19.23 -21.54
C GLY A 518 31.12 -18.44 -22.86
N GLU A 519 30.17 -17.52 -22.94
CA GLU A 519 29.88 -16.73 -24.15
C GLU A 519 30.91 -15.60 -24.33
N ARG A 520 31.91 -15.81 -25.20
CA ARG A 520 33.05 -14.91 -25.41
C ARG A 520 32.98 -14.02 -26.65
N VAL A 521 31.91 -14.04 -27.43
CA VAL A 521 31.78 -13.13 -28.57
C VAL A 521 30.54 -12.26 -28.37
N PRO A 522 30.69 -11.03 -27.85
CA PRO A 522 29.56 -10.15 -27.70
C PRO A 522 29.08 -9.78 -29.09
N THR A 523 27.94 -10.28 -29.53
CA THR A 523 27.32 -9.76 -30.76
C THR A 523 26.41 -8.59 -30.40
N LEU A 524 26.42 -7.51 -31.19
CA LEU A 524 25.51 -6.39 -30.98
C LEU A 524 24.04 -6.90 -30.96
N PRO A 525 23.18 -6.44 -30.02
CA PRO A 525 21.88 -7.08 -29.76
C PRO A 525 20.96 -7.15 -30.98
N ILE A 526 20.99 -6.10 -31.81
CA ILE A 526 20.14 -5.92 -32.99
C ILE A 526 20.82 -6.43 -34.26
N SER A 527 22.08 -6.03 -34.52
CA SER A 527 22.78 -6.34 -35.78
C SER A 527 23.52 -7.67 -35.77
N LYS A 528 23.68 -8.31 -34.61
CA LYS A 528 24.43 -9.55 -34.41
C LYS A 528 25.91 -9.50 -34.83
N ILE A 529 26.47 -8.29 -34.96
CA ILE A 529 27.88 -8.10 -35.33
C ILE A 529 28.77 -8.42 -34.13
N PRO A 530 29.82 -9.26 -34.29
CA PRO A 530 30.77 -9.54 -33.21
C PRO A 530 31.56 -8.29 -32.81
N VAL A 531 31.53 -7.95 -31.52
CA VAL A 531 32.30 -6.90 -30.87
C VAL A 531 33.74 -7.41 -30.67
N GLY A 532 34.72 -6.65 -31.14
CA GLY A 532 36.15 -7.00 -31.03
C GLY A 532 36.79 -7.61 -32.28
N ALA A 533 36.16 -7.52 -33.46
CA ALA A 533 36.88 -7.79 -34.71
C ALA A 533 38.10 -6.85 -34.82
N PRO A 534 39.28 -7.35 -35.23
CA PRO A 534 40.47 -6.50 -35.35
C PRO A 534 40.19 -5.40 -36.38
N LEU A 535 40.22 -4.14 -35.92
CA LEU A 535 40.16 -2.98 -36.79
C LEU A 535 41.56 -2.76 -37.38
N GLU A 536 41.67 -2.78 -38.70
CA GLU A 536 42.92 -2.59 -39.44
C GLU A 536 43.53 -1.18 -39.32
N SER A 537 42.93 -0.28 -38.54
CA SER A 537 43.36 1.13 -38.43
C SER A 537 43.50 1.62 -36.98
N PRO A 538 44.63 2.28 -36.63
CA PRO A 538 44.91 2.73 -35.28
C PRO A 538 44.16 4.04 -35.02
N THR A 539 42.95 3.95 -34.49
CA THR A 539 42.27 5.10 -33.88
C THR A 539 42.39 5.04 -32.36
N PHE A 540 42.29 6.18 -31.68
CA PHE A 540 42.43 6.31 -30.22
C PHE A 540 41.43 5.44 -29.43
N LEU A 541 40.21 5.28 -29.95
CA LEU A 541 39.12 4.52 -29.32
C LEU A 541 39.40 3.01 -29.24
N PRO A 542 39.78 2.31 -30.32
CA PRO A 542 40.21 0.90 -30.25
C PRO A 542 41.33 0.61 -29.27
N ALA A 543 42.33 1.50 -29.15
CA ALA A 543 43.42 1.34 -28.20
C ALA A 543 42.95 1.47 -26.73
N HIS A 544 42.03 2.40 -26.45
CA HIS A 544 41.45 2.58 -25.12
C HIS A 544 40.52 1.42 -24.71
N ILE A 545 39.74 0.90 -25.66
CA ILE A 545 38.86 -0.27 -25.45
C ILE A 545 39.70 -1.55 -25.28
N ALA A 546 40.80 -1.71 -26.02
CA ALA A 546 41.69 -2.88 -25.87
C ALA A 546 42.38 -2.95 -24.50
N GLN A 547 42.50 -1.83 -23.78
CA GLN A 547 43.10 -1.77 -22.44
C GLN A 547 42.11 -2.07 -21.31
N THR A 548 40.81 -2.08 -21.58
CA THR A 548 39.79 -2.28 -20.54
C THR A 548 39.41 -3.75 -20.42
N HIS A 549 39.90 -4.38 -19.35
CA HIS A 549 39.55 -5.76 -19.03
C HIS A 549 38.20 -5.83 -18.33
N PHE A 550 37.24 -6.51 -18.96
CA PHE A 550 35.92 -6.79 -18.40
C PHE A 550 35.52 -8.25 -18.64
N VAL A 551 34.81 -8.82 -17.67
CA VAL A 551 34.27 -10.18 -17.68
C VAL A 551 32.82 -10.14 -17.22
N ALA A 552 32.54 -9.43 -16.13
CA ALA A 552 31.22 -9.32 -15.53
C ALA A 552 30.40 -8.14 -16.07
N ARG A 553 31.06 -7.06 -16.52
CA ARG A 553 30.39 -5.85 -17.01
C ARG A 553 29.84 -6.05 -18.43
N SER A 554 28.73 -5.40 -18.73
CA SER A 554 28.14 -5.36 -20.07
C SER A 554 29.16 -4.83 -21.08
N PRO A 555 29.31 -5.49 -22.25
CA PRO A 555 30.15 -4.99 -23.34
C PRO A 555 29.81 -3.56 -23.74
N PHE A 556 28.53 -3.18 -23.68
CA PHE A 556 28.08 -1.82 -24.03
C PHE A 556 28.66 -0.78 -23.06
N CYS A 557 28.62 -1.04 -21.75
CA CYS A 557 29.22 -0.15 -20.76
C CYS A 557 30.75 -0.16 -20.83
N ALA A 558 31.35 -1.30 -21.16
CA ALA A 558 32.79 -1.41 -21.32
C ALA A 558 33.35 -0.55 -22.47
N LEU A 559 32.56 -0.31 -23.54
CA LEU A 559 32.93 0.62 -24.61
C LEU A 559 33.20 2.05 -24.10
N SER A 560 32.64 2.43 -22.95
CA SER A 560 32.88 3.73 -22.32
C SER A 560 34.10 3.74 -21.38
N GLY A 561 34.91 2.68 -21.36
CA GLY A 561 36.13 2.60 -20.56
C GLY A 561 35.94 1.98 -19.16
N PHE A 562 34.75 1.47 -18.84
CA PHE A 562 34.47 0.86 -17.53
C PHE A 562 34.84 -0.63 -17.51
N GLY A 563 35.73 -1.03 -16.59
CA GLY A 563 36.06 -2.44 -16.31
C GLY A 563 35.16 -3.07 -15.23
N ASP A 564 35.50 -4.24 -14.72
CA ASP A 564 34.71 -4.93 -13.67
C ASP A 564 34.87 -4.36 -12.24
N VAL A 565 35.03 -3.05 -12.12
CA VAL A 565 34.96 -2.32 -10.85
C VAL A 565 33.62 -1.64 -10.82
N PHE A 566 32.72 -2.10 -9.95
CA PHE A 566 31.38 -1.54 -9.80
C PHE A 566 31.36 -0.53 -8.66
N GLN A 567 30.62 0.56 -8.84
CA GLN A 567 30.57 1.68 -7.89
C GLN A 567 29.62 1.40 -6.72
N ASP A 568 28.44 0.85 -7.03
CA ASP A 568 27.40 0.51 -6.07
C ASP A 568 26.56 -0.69 -6.55
N ALA A 569 25.56 -1.06 -5.74
CA ALA A 569 24.63 -2.15 -6.07
C ALA A 569 23.82 -1.89 -7.34
N ALA A 570 23.49 -0.64 -7.66
CA ALA A 570 22.70 -0.27 -8.84
C ALA A 570 23.54 -0.32 -10.12
N ASP A 571 24.81 0.11 -10.08
CA ASP A 571 25.79 -0.08 -11.14
C ASP A 571 26.00 -1.59 -11.41
N LEU A 572 26.18 -2.39 -10.35
CA LEU A 572 26.31 -3.85 -10.50
C LEU A 572 25.07 -4.50 -11.10
N SER A 573 23.86 -4.14 -10.67
CA SER A 573 22.64 -4.75 -11.20
C SER A 573 22.32 -4.34 -12.63
N THR A 574 22.62 -3.09 -12.99
CA THR A 574 22.18 -2.49 -14.27
C THR A 574 23.20 -2.70 -15.36
N ASN A 575 24.49 -2.63 -15.02
CA ASN A 575 25.58 -2.61 -15.99
C ASN A 575 26.35 -3.94 -16.05
N ALA A 576 25.88 -4.99 -15.36
CA ALA A 576 26.42 -6.34 -15.53
C ALA A 576 26.01 -6.98 -16.86
N ILE A 577 26.63 -8.13 -17.16
CA ILE A 577 26.41 -8.92 -18.37
C ILE A 577 24.93 -9.35 -18.52
N GLU A 578 24.48 -9.45 -19.78
CA GLU A 578 23.15 -9.92 -20.11
C GLU A 578 22.90 -11.35 -19.58
N GLY A 579 21.75 -11.53 -18.94
CA GLY A 579 21.33 -12.79 -18.31
C GLY A 579 21.68 -12.89 -16.83
N LEU A 580 22.39 -11.92 -16.25
CA LEU A 580 22.57 -11.80 -14.80
C LEU A 580 21.40 -11.00 -14.19
N TYR A 581 20.40 -11.70 -13.65
CA TYR A 581 19.35 -11.09 -12.83
C TYR A 581 19.84 -10.79 -11.41
N LEU A 582 20.09 -9.53 -11.10
CA LEU A 582 20.42 -9.06 -9.76
C LEU A 582 19.46 -7.96 -9.35
N ASP A 583 18.79 -8.13 -8.22
CA ASP A 583 18.03 -7.05 -7.60
C ASP A 583 18.93 -6.35 -6.56
N PRO A 584 19.18 -5.03 -6.66
CA PRO A 584 19.92 -4.27 -5.63
C PRO A 584 19.39 -4.47 -4.22
N SER A 585 18.07 -4.63 -4.07
CA SER A 585 17.41 -4.82 -2.77
C SER A 585 17.68 -6.20 -2.15
N SER A 586 18.11 -7.18 -2.95
CA SER A 586 18.52 -8.52 -2.49
C SER A 586 19.99 -8.59 -2.05
N LEU A 587 20.72 -7.48 -2.17
CA LEU A 587 22.10 -7.36 -1.70
C LEU A 587 22.07 -6.70 -0.32
N PRO A 588 22.93 -7.11 0.63
CA PRO A 588 23.08 -6.46 1.92
C PRO A 588 23.87 -5.14 1.78
N ILE A 589 23.42 -4.26 0.87
CA ILE A 589 24.09 -3.00 0.49
C ILE A 589 23.08 -1.86 0.60
N THR A 590 23.42 -0.76 1.26
CA THR A 590 22.52 0.40 1.39
C THR A 590 22.93 1.64 0.58
N GLN A 591 24.10 1.68 -0.05
CA GLN A 591 24.57 2.80 -0.90
C GLN A 591 23.52 3.39 -1.87
N HIS A 592 22.58 2.59 -2.36
CA HIS A 592 21.52 3.04 -3.28
C HIS A 592 20.30 3.69 -2.59
N ILE A 593 20.16 3.51 -1.26
CA ILE A 593 19.00 3.91 -0.44
C ILE A 593 19.34 4.76 0.80
N VAL A 594 20.54 4.66 1.36
CA VAL A 594 21.03 5.47 2.50
C VAL A 594 21.97 6.54 1.97
N VAL A 595 21.75 7.78 2.38
CA VAL A 595 22.48 8.96 1.88
C VAL A 595 23.69 9.20 2.79
N THR A 596 24.91 9.13 2.24
CA THR A 596 26.15 9.43 2.96
C THR A 596 26.88 10.61 2.29
N PRO A 597 27.03 11.77 3.00
CA PRO A 597 27.63 13.00 2.47
C PRO A 597 28.97 12.86 1.74
N GLN A 598 29.82 11.89 2.13
CA GLN A 598 31.18 11.73 1.60
C GLN A 598 31.23 11.27 0.14
N ARG A 599 30.16 10.64 -0.38
CA ARG A 599 30.15 10.06 -1.74
C ARG A 599 29.37 10.89 -2.77
N ASP A 600 28.50 11.79 -2.34
CA ASP A 600 27.67 12.62 -3.24
C ASP A 600 28.48 13.65 -4.05
N ALA A 601 29.70 13.97 -3.64
CA ALA A 601 30.53 14.97 -4.32
C ALA A 601 31.16 14.49 -5.64
N VAL A 602 31.25 13.18 -5.89
CA VAL A 602 32.12 12.65 -6.97
C VAL A 602 31.40 11.82 -8.04
N LEU A 603 30.29 11.15 -7.74
CA LEU A 603 29.99 9.90 -8.48
C LEU A 603 28.76 9.80 -9.38
N GLN A 604 27.94 10.83 -9.62
CA GLN A 604 26.75 10.59 -10.47
C GLN A 604 26.37 11.61 -11.54
N GLY A 605 26.94 12.82 -11.61
CA GLY A 605 26.42 13.85 -12.53
C GLY A 605 24.93 14.23 -12.30
N LEU A 606 24.24 13.52 -11.41
CA LEU A 606 22.97 13.84 -10.78
C LEU A 606 23.28 14.85 -9.68
N LYS A 607 22.56 15.96 -9.68
CA LYS A 607 22.78 17.04 -8.72
C LYS A 607 22.56 16.49 -7.30
N PRO A 608 23.37 16.87 -6.29
CA PRO A 608 23.22 16.49 -4.87
C PRO A 608 21.82 16.72 -4.24
N GLN A 609 20.91 17.35 -4.97
CA GLN A 609 19.60 17.79 -4.52
C GLN A 609 18.52 16.69 -4.54
N GLU A 610 18.78 15.52 -5.16
CA GLU A 610 17.73 14.57 -5.54
C GLU A 610 17.35 13.49 -4.51
N LYS A 611 18.18 13.20 -3.49
CA LYS A 611 17.87 12.19 -2.46
C LYS A 611 17.98 12.75 -1.05
N ARG A 612 17.00 13.54 -0.60
CA ARG A 612 16.91 14.02 0.79
C ARG A 612 15.85 13.25 1.55
N LEU A 613 16.18 12.78 2.75
CA LEU A 613 15.25 12.06 3.61
C LEU A 613 14.40 13.01 4.45
N ASN A 614 13.20 12.57 4.75
CA ASN A 614 12.19 13.29 5.51
C ASN A 614 12.35 13.01 7.00
N ARG A 615 12.18 14.05 7.82
CA ARG A 615 12.38 14.04 9.27
C ARG A 615 11.13 13.63 10.08
N TYR A 616 10.07 13.13 9.45
CA TYR A 616 8.78 12.91 10.13
C TYR A 616 8.85 12.14 11.46
N LEU A 617 9.75 11.17 11.63
CA LEU A 617 9.89 10.43 12.90
C LEU A 617 10.48 11.28 14.03
N LEU A 618 11.54 12.03 13.74
CA LEU A 618 12.14 12.95 14.71
C LEU A 618 11.17 14.10 15.02
N ASP A 619 10.49 14.63 14.01
CA ASP A 619 9.51 15.70 14.20
C ASP A 619 8.26 15.20 14.95
N PHE A 620 7.88 13.93 14.75
CA PHE A 620 6.85 13.27 15.55
C PHE A 620 7.25 13.23 17.02
N MET A 621 8.45 12.76 17.35
CA MET A 621 8.92 12.74 18.73
C MET A 621 9.08 14.14 19.32
N THR A 622 9.55 15.10 18.53
CA THR A 622 9.81 16.47 19.00
C THR A 622 8.52 17.25 19.28
N HIS A 623 7.46 17.04 18.49
CA HIS A 623 6.26 17.90 18.55
C HIS A 623 4.98 17.15 18.95
N GLY A 624 4.84 15.86 18.64
CA GLY A 624 3.64 15.08 18.93
C GLY A 624 2.37 15.54 18.20
N GLN A 625 2.50 16.28 17.09
CA GLN A 625 1.34 16.86 16.39
C GLN A 625 1.15 16.25 15.00
N PRO A 626 0.07 15.48 14.75
CA PRO A 626 -0.23 14.93 13.42
C PRO A 626 -0.38 15.99 12.34
N LYS A 627 -0.95 17.16 12.70
CA LYS A 627 -1.11 18.27 11.77
C LYS A 627 0.24 18.72 11.21
N ALA A 628 1.28 18.79 12.04
CA ALA A 628 2.63 19.17 11.61
C ALA A 628 3.25 18.12 10.68
N LEU A 629 2.98 16.83 10.89
CA LEU A 629 3.44 15.79 9.96
C LEU A 629 2.80 15.91 8.59
N VAL A 630 1.53 16.32 8.53
CA VAL A 630 0.79 16.50 7.28
C VAL A 630 1.19 17.80 6.58
N SER A 631 1.19 18.92 7.30
CA SER A 631 1.44 20.23 6.73
C SER A 631 2.91 20.49 6.41
N SER A 632 3.81 20.01 7.26
CA SER A 632 5.24 20.34 7.21
C SER A 632 6.07 19.19 6.62
N ASN A 633 5.82 17.94 7.06
CA ASN A 633 6.55 16.78 6.53
C ASN A 633 5.93 16.18 5.26
N PHE A 634 4.90 16.79 4.67
CA PHE A 634 4.24 16.31 3.44
C PHE A 634 3.77 14.85 3.53
N VAL A 635 3.52 14.36 4.75
CA VAL A 635 2.97 13.03 4.96
C VAL A 635 1.47 13.11 4.66
N ARG A 636 0.96 12.23 3.81
CA ARG A 636 -0.49 12.21 3.56
C ARG A 636 -1.20 11.92 4.87
N ALA A 637 -2.23 12.71 5.19
CA ALA A 637 -2.99 12.54 6.44
C ALA A 637 -3.47 11.11 6.69
N GLY A 638 -3.84 10.38 5.63
CA GLY A 638 -4.24 8.97 5.72
C GLY A 638 -3.10 7.99 6.02
N ASP A 639 -1.84 8.37 5.79
CA ASP A 639 -0.66 7.50 5.93
C ASP A 639 0.06 7.69 7.28
N VAL A 640 -0.20 8.80 8.00
CA VAL A 640 0.49 9.15 9.26
C VAL A 640 0.43 8.02 10.27
N TRP A 641 -0.77 7.48 10.54
CA TRP A 641 -0.94 6.41 11.52
C TRP A 641 -0.19 5.14 11.10
N LEU A 642 -0.28 4.74 9.83
CA LEU A 642 0.36 3.52 9.33
C LEU A 642 1.88 3.63 9.44
N LEU A 643 2.46 4.76 9.04
CA LEU A 643 3.91 4.97 9.09
C LEU A 643 4.47 4.93 10.51
N LEU A 644 3.73 5.51 11.46
CA LEU A 644 4.15 5.52 12.86
C LEU A 644 3.92 4.16 13.53
N GLN A 645 2.84 3.47 13.18
CA GLN A 645 2.59 2.10 13.64
C GLN A 645 3.67 1.14 13.11
N ASP A 646 3.99 1.22 11.82
CA ASP A 646 5.03 0.40 11.20
C ASP A 646 6.37 0.64 11.91
N PHE A 647 6.74 1.90 12.17
CA PHE A 647 7.96 2.23 12.90
C PHE A 647 7.94 1.77 14.38
N HIS A 648 6.79 1.85 15.05
CA HIS A 648 6.64 1.28 16.40
C HIS A 648 6.88 -0.23 16.42
N LEU A 649 6.37 -0.96 15.42
CA LEU A 649 6.65 -2.39 15.27
C LEU A 649 8.14 -2.66 15.02
N VAL A 650 8.83 -1.78 14.30
CA VAL A 650 10.30 -1.85 14.16
C VAL A 650 10.99 -1.71 15.52
N LEU A 651 10.63 -0.70 16.31
CA LEU A 651 11.24 -0.47 17.63
C LEU A 651 11.02 -1.67 18.56
N LYS A 652 9.80 -2.24 18.56
CA LYS A 652 9.49 -3.47 19.28
C LYS A 652 10.41 -4.60 18.86
N ALA A 653 10.49 -4.85 17.56
CA ALA A 653 11.28 -5.96 17.04
C ALA A 653 12.78 -5.80 17.30
N VAL A 654 13.30 -4.57 17.27
CA VAL A 654 14.69 -4.27 17.66
C VAL A 654 14.90 -4.56 19.15
N CYS A 655 13.99 -4.14 20.03
CA CYS A 655 14.10 -4.42 21.47
C CYS A 655 14.10 -5.92 21.76
N VAL A 656 13.17 -6.68 21.17
CA VAL A 656 13.10 -8.14 21.31
C VAL A 656 14.40 -8.80 20.84
N ALA A 657 14.93 -8.34 19.71
CA ALA A 657 16.17 -8.89 19.16
C ALA A 657 17.40 -8.59 20.06
N LEU A 658 17.46 -7.41 20.68
CA LEU A 658 18.50 -7.04 21.64
C LEU A 658 18.37 -7.79 22.97
N GLU A 659 17.13 -8.06 23.41
CA GLU A 659 16.83 -8.80 24.63
C GLU A 659 17.21 -10.28 24.53
N ALA A 660 16.96 -10.90 23.37
CA ALA A 660 17.40 -12.27 23.08
C ALA A 660 18.92 -12.42 23.19
N ILE A 661 19.70 -11.43 22.71
CA ILE A 661 21.16 -11.43 22.87
C ILE A 661 21.56 -11.30 24.34
N SER A 662 20.91 -10.40 25.07
CA SER A 662 21.26 -10.10 26.46
C SER A 662 20.96 -11.27 27.41
N THR A 663 19.91 -12.04 27.12
CA THR A 663 19.47 -13.16 27.97
C THR A 663 19.97 -14.53 27.49
N GLY A 664 20.55 -14.59 26.28
CA GLY A 664 20.94 -15.84 25.63
C GLY A 664 19.75 -16.73 25.23
N GLY A 665 18.54 -16.17 25.18
CA GLY A 665 17.32 -16.86 24.76
C GLY A 665 17.17 -16.94 23.24
N THR A 666 16.32 -17.85 22.76
CA THR A 666 15.93 -17.84 21.34
C THR A 666 14.91 -16.74 21.09
N VAL A 667 15.01 -16.08 19.94
CA VAL A 667 14.10 -14.97 19.58
C VAL A 667 12.65 -15.46 19.41
N GLU A 668 12.46 -16.71 18.98
CA GLU A 668 11.15 -17.32 18.76
C GLU A 668 10.36 -17.52 20.06
N ASP A 669 11.00 -18.01 21.13
CA ASP A 669 10.35 -18.23 22.43
C ASP A 669 9.88 -16.91 23.08
N MET A 670 10.56 -15.80 22.79
CA MET A 670 10.27 -14.48 23.36
C MET A 670 9.10 -13.78 22.66
N MET A 671 8.93 -14.00 21.35
CA MET A 671 7.78 -13.48 20.59
C MET A 671 6.47 -14.15 21.00
N ASP A 672 6.49 -15.47 21.15
CA ASP A 672 5.33 -16.25 21.61
C ASP A 672 4.84 -15.77 22.99
N ALA A 673 5.76 -15.33 23.85
CA ALA A 673 5.43 -14.76 25.15
C ALA A 673 4.87 -13.32 25.05
N GLU A 674 5.38 -12.49 24.14
CA GLU A 674 4.87 -11.11 23.93
C GLU A 674 3.53 -11.08 23.19
N ASP A 675 3.32 -11.92 22.18
CA ASP A 675 2.06 -12.02 21.44
C ASP A 675 0.93 -12.54 22.36
N ARG A 676 1.23 -13.50 23.26
CA ARG A 676 0.29 -13.94 24.31
C ARG A 676 -0.06 -12.82 25.30
N LYS A 677 0.89 -11.94 25.65
CA LYS A 677 0.61 -10.75 26.48
C LYS A 677 -0.34 -9.77 25.77
N LEU A 678 -0.21 -9.61 24.45
CA LEU A 678 -1.06 -8.76 23.62
C LEU A 678 -2.50 -9.28 23.47
N GLU A 679 -2.70 -10.59 23.37
CA GLU A 679 -4.05 -11.19 23.32
C GLU A 679 -4.80 -11.09 24.67
N SER A 680 -4.06 -11.05 25.79
CA SER A 680 -4.65 -11.10 27.14
C SER A 680 -5.19 -9.78 27.69
N GLY A 681 -4.94 -8.64 27.04
CA GLY A 681 -5.63 -7.36 27.30
C GLY A 681 -5.74 -6.91 28.76
N SER A 682 -4.83 -7.32 29.64
CA SER A 682 -4.85 -6.97 31.05
C SER A 682 -3.47 -6.53 31.53
N THR A 683 -3.42 -5.30 32.05
CA THR A 683 -2.39 -4.88 33.00
C THR A 683 -2.55 -5.75 34.24
N ILE A 684 -1.80 -6.85 34.33
CA ILE A 684 -1.73 -7.64 35.57
C ILE A 684 -0.71 -6.96 36.47
N ASP A 685 -1.26 -6.42 37.56
CA ASP A 685 -0.56 -5.94 38.74
C ASP A 685 0.34 -7.04 39.30
N SER A 686 1.58 -6.70 39.62
CA SER A 686 2.59 -7.63 40.13
C SER A 686 2.27 -8.06 41.57
N SER A 687 1.43 -9.08 41.76
CA SER A 687 1.34 -9.84 43.01
C SER A 687 0.48 -11.10 42.91
N ASP A 688 0.94 -12.13 42.19
CA ASP A 688 0.79 -13.53 42.64
C ASP A 688 1.57 -14.45 41.70
N ALA A 689 2.70 -14.96 42.16
CA ALA A 689 3.42 -16.05 41.48
C ALA A 689 3.32 -17.29 42.36
N GLY A 690 2.21 -18.02 42.19
CA GLY A 690 2.08 -19.39 42.67
C GLY A 690 2.97 -20.31 41.85
N ALA A 691 3.89 -20.98 42.52
CA ALA A 691 4.81 -21.96 41.95
C ALA A 691 4.07 -23.19 41.43
N SER A 692 4.35 -23.59 40.19
CA SER A 692 4.17 -24.96 39.72
C SER A 692 5.35 -25.32 38.81
N ASP A 693 6.26 -26.11 39.37
CA ASP A 693 7.41 -26.71 38.70
C ASP A 693 6.94 -27.78 37.69
N GLU A 694 7.28 -27.61 36.41
CA GLU A 694 7.51 -28.74 35.50
C GLU A 694 8.84 -28.52 34.78
N GLU A 695 9.84 -29.30 35.19
CA GLU A 695 11.15 -29.40 34.56
C GLU A 695 11.04 -30.08 33.18
N SER A 696 11.49 -29.39 32.13
CA SER A 696 11.97 -30.08 30.92
C SER A 696 13.35 -29.54 30.55
N GLY A 697 14.35 -30.40 30.75
CA GLY A 697 15.77 -30.10 30.66
C GLY A 697 16.30 -29.84 29.25
N GLY A 698 17.20 -28.86 29.19
CA GLY A 698 18.00 -28.47 28.03
C GLY A 698 18.82 -27.23 28.37
N ALA A 699 19.67 -27.32 29.40
CA ALA A 699 20.48 -26.19 29.87
C ALA A 699 21.56 -25.82 28.86
N SER A 700 21.24 -24.93 27.92
CA SER A 700 22.23 -24.08 27.27
C SER A 700 22.71 -23.06 28.32
N ALA A 701 24.00 -23.11 28.67
CA ALA A 701 24.60 -22.25 29.68
C ALA A 701 24.39 -20.77 29.33
N ARG A 702 23.51 -20.08 30.08
CA ARG A 702 23.20 -18.66 29.90
C ARG A 702 24.46 -17.82 30.15
N ARG A 703 24.89 -17.06 29.15
CA ARG A 703 25.98 -16.08 29.29
C ARG A 703 25.45 -14.87 30.07
N PRO A 704 26.14 -14.39 31.11
CA PRO A 704 25.78 -13.13 31.74
C PRO A 704 26.00 -11.98 30.75
N PRO A 705 25.01 -11.08 30.55
CA PRO A 705 25.14 -9.97 29.61
C PRO A 705 26.26 -9.03 30.02
N LEU A 706 26.98 -8.48 29.04
CA LEU A 706 27.96 -7.43 29.30
C LEU A 706 27.23 -6.15 29.76
N ALA A 707 27.85 -5.39 30.66
CA ALA A 707 27.26 -4.15 31.18
C ALA A 707 26.89 -3.14 30.06
N ALA A 708 27.67 -3.13 28.98
CA ALA A 708 27.40 -2.33 27.78
C ALA A 708 26.15 -2.80 27.02
N GLU A 709 25.95 -4.11 26.87
CA GLU A 709 24.77 -4.70 26.18
C GLU A 709 23.48 -4.36 26.95
N THR A 710 23.56 -4.38 28.28
CA THR A 710 22.42 -4.05 29.15
C THR A 710 22.04 -2.57 29.04
N LYS A 711 23.01 -1.66 28.96
CA LYS A 711 22.75 -0.22 28.77
C LYS A 711 22.11 0.08 27.41
N VAL A 712 22.62 -0.53 26.34
CA VAL A 712 22.04 -0.38 24.99
C VAL A 712 20.58 -0.86 24.98
N LEU A 713 20.29 -2.03 25.56
CA LEU A 713 18.93 -2.55 25.64
C LEU A 713 17.99 -1.57 26.36
N ARG A 714 18.40 -1.03 27.52
CA ARG A 714 17.60 -0.05 28.28
C ARG A 714 17.31 1.23 27.49
N ALA A 715 18.30 1.74 26.75
CA ALA A 715 18.12 2.93 25.93
C ALA A 715 17.10 2.72 24.81
N PHE A 716 17.15 1.57 24.13
CA PHE A 716 16.17 1.21 23.11
C PHE A 716 14.77 0.96 23.68
N GLN A 717 14.67 0.36 24.87
CA GLN A 717 13.39 0.18 25.58
C GLN A 717 12.78 1.53 25.98
N SER A 718 13.58 2.45 26.52
CA SER A 718 13.15 3.83 26.82
C SER A 718 12.62 4.54 25.57
N LEU A 719 13.37 4.48 24.45
CA LEU A 719 12.94 5.07 23.17
C LEU A 719 11.61 4.46 22.68
N ARG A 720 11.47 3.12 22.75
CA ARG A 720 10.25 2.41 22.36
C ARG A 720 9.06 2.86 23.20
N ASP A 721 9.23 2.92 24.51
CA ASP A 721 8.15 3.22 25.44
C ASP A 721 7.70 4.69 25.32
N ASN A 722 8.64 5.63 25.18
CA ASN A 722 8.36 7.03 24.91
C ASN A 722 7.66 7.23 23.55
N PHE A 723 8.12 6.54 22.51
CA PHE A 723 7.47 6.57 21.19
C PHE A 723 6.05 6.01 21.26
N ALA A 724 5.84 4.89 21.96
CA ALA A 724 4.54 4.26 22.15
C ALA A 724 3.58 5.16 22.91
N GLU A 725 4.04 5.78 24.01
CA GLU A 725 3.24 6.69 24.81
C GLU A 725 2.75 7.88 23.96
N GLN A 726 3.66 8.50 23.19
CA GLN A 726 3.32 9.60 22.30
C GLN A 726 2.40 9.17 21.15
N PHE A 727 2.61 7.97 20.61
CA PHE A 727 1.73 7.38 19.60
C PHE A 727 0.33 7.20 20.18
N TYR A 728 0.14 6.44 21.25
CA TYR A 728 -1.19 6.21 21.80
C TYR A 728 -1.90 7.48 22.27
N LYS A 729 -1.18 8.49 22.80
CA LYS A 729 -1.76 9.80 23.18
C LYS A 729 -2.46 10.54 22.03
N ILE A 730 -2.03 10.32 20.78
CA ILE A 730 -2.56 11.02 19.62
C ILE A 730 -3.83 10.36 19.06
N TRP A 731 -3.96 9.04 19.25
CA TRP A 731 -5.05 8.22 18.69
C TRP A 731 -6.01 7.64 19.74
N ALA A 732 -5.77 7.91 21.02
CA ALA A 732 -6.76 7.81 22.09
C ALA A 732 -7.80 8.93 21.97
#